data_AF-A0A8H5APY5-F1
#
_entry.id   AF-A0A8H5APY5-F1
#
_cell.length_a   1.000
_cell.length_b   1.000
_cell.length_c   1.000
_cell.angle_alpha   90.00
_cell.angle_beta   90.00
_cell.angle_gamma   90.00
#
_symmetry.space_group_name_H-M   'P 1'
#
loop_
_entity.id
_entity.type
_entity.pdbx_description
1 polymer ?
#
loop_
_entity_poly.entity_id
_entity_poly.type
_entity_poly.pdbx_seq_one_letter_code
_entity_poly.pdbx_strand_id
1 'polypeptide(L)'
;MGLAALHQRSLLGETNNHHLELEFHTKAVRQLQDFLSSININELRPENETLVEIITCGIALISFEVLRGSATNWQPHLNAMSSIAVMMHNQPPLPQSVDQLPSPLFEGKATAAMAFHLPVLLWMDLLACVATRERPKLPYDEWLGPNCTFQLAHIMGCHNSVMKSIGDLAVLSQWKSASLDGGSLDVEEFQTERQRIEDELENVMDTTPMASMESRGLPSNILTSQAFSHTKSEQRPDQDCVTRIFAAAALSQLAALSTEVLKNISSTVVRRGVSRVILEIKVASQMVSPRQLSWPICVAGCLADQDQQPFFESLLNGVLSEGTGMIGNCGTNSLNYYATQFVTPAYLEEFFAFFIMTTGHLGAQLDASKLELTHAPTSKPVPNPDSPEVATLKDGTDRMIVVSWTSQQGWEAPRVVPYGPVSLMPTASALQYATQCFEGMKVFRGYDGRLRLFRPLYNCERLRNSASRIALPSFDPKELLKLIHRLCALESPKWLPKDKPGAALYIRPTLIRSDPSLGFKAPEEVQLYIFMIYWPSPKTTGLQGTRLLASSESVVRAWPGGTGAAKVGGNYAAALVEHVQAKARGFDQVLWLYGPDRQITEAGAANIFIIWKTTSGSLQMVTSPLDENNLILAGNTRRSIIELSQAMFDSEDAEDGLRCEVLERKITMIEVEEAAHEDRLLSIFSVGTAYWIQETAEINIDGRIISVGLGKRPHVALLRNRMSDIMFGTQESEWADVVLEE
;
A
#
# COMPACT_ATOMS: atom_id res chain seq x y z
N MET A 1 23.04 14.09 -7.70
CA MET A 1 23.23 14.74 -6.37
C MET A 1 22.17 14.35 -5.34
N GLY A 2 20.86 14.37 -5.65
CA GLY A 2 19.81 13.97 -4.69
C GLY A 2 19.98 12.55 -4.12
N LEU A 3 20.26 11.55 -4.98
CA LEU A 3 20.54 10.17 -4.56
C LEU A 3 21.81 10.03 -3.71
N ALA A 4 22.84 10.86 -3.96
CA ALA A 4 24.09 10.84 -3.19
C ALA A 4 23.93 11.47 -1.79
N ALA A 5 23.12 12.52 -1.67
CA ALA A 5 22.77 13.14 -0.39
C ALA A 5 21.88 12.22 0.47
N LEU A 6 20.97 11.48 -0.18
CA LEU A 6 20.17 10.44 0.44
C LEU A 6 21.07 9.29 0.95
N HIS A 7 22.01 8.82 0.13
CA HIS A 7 22.99 7.78 0.48
C HIS A 7 23.85 8.14 1.71
N GLN A 8 24.38 9.37 1.76
CA GLN A 8 25.20 9.83 2.89
C GLN A 8 24.43 9.84 4.23
N ARG A 9 23.11 10.04 4.18
CA ARG A 9 22.27 10.13 5.36
C ARG A 9 21.84 8.75 5.88
N SER A 10 21.50 7.83 4.98
CA SER A 10 21.19 6.44 5.35
C SER A 10 22.40 5.73 6.00
N LEU A 11 23.63 6.14 5.69
CA LEU A 11 24.87 5.67 6.34
C LEU A 11 25.05 6.17 7.78
N LEU A 12 24.45 7.31 8.15
CA LEU A 12 24.68 7.98 9.43
C LEU A 12 23.72 7.50 10.55
N GLY A 13 22.72 6.67 10.22
CA GLY A 13 21.86 6.01 11.22
C GLY A 13 21.07 6.95 12.13
N GLU A 14 20.79 8.18 11.71
CA GLU A 14 19.98 9.12 12.50
C GLU A 14 18.49 8.75 12.43
N THR A 15 18.06 7.91 13.37
CA THR A 15 16.74 7.27 13.48
C THR A 15 15.55 8.19 13.79
N ASN A 16 15.67 9.52 13.65
CA ASN A 16 14.66 10.47 14.14
C ASN A 16 14.06 11.45 13.11
N ASN A 17 14.25 11.27 11.80
CA ASN A 17 13.78 12.26 10.81
C ASN A 17 13.32 11.68 9.45
N HIS A 18 12.27 10.84 9.45
CA HIS A 18 11.67 10.26 8.23
C HIS A 18 11.13 11.32 7.23
N HIS A 19 10.79 12.53 7.71
CA HIS A 19 10.31 13.63 6.87
C HIS A 19 11.35 14.11 5.84
N LEU A 20 12.63 14.16 6.21
CA LEU A 20 13.70 14.59 5.31
C LEU A 20 14.05 13.53 4.26
N GLU A 21 13.93 12.24 4.60
CA GLU A 21 14.13 11.14 3.65
C GLU A 21 13.08 11.16 2.54
N LEU A 22 11.82 11.44 2.89
CA LEU A 22 10.73 11.61 1.92
C LEU A 22 10.94 12.84 1.02
N GLU A 23 11.46 13.93 1.57
CA GLU A 23 11.79 15.15 0.83
C GLU A 23 12.92 14.91 -0.19
N PHE A 24 14.01 14.26 0.23
CA PHE A 24 15.12 13.91 -0.67
C PHE A 24 14.72 12.88 -1.72
N HIS A 25 13.86 11.91 -1.36
CA HIS A 25 13.31 10.96 -2.32
C HIS A 25 12.41 11.64 -3.35
N THR A 26 11.45 12.47 -2.91
CA THR A 26 10.56 13.22 -3.81
C THR A 26 11.37 14.11 -4.74
N LYS A 27 12.43 14.75 -4.21
CA LYS A 27 13.38 15.53 -4.99
C LYS A 27 14.18 14.68 -5.98
N ALA A 28 14.64 13.49 -5.60
CA ALA A 28 15.36 12.58 -6.47
C ALA A 28 14.49 12.04 -7.61
N VAL A 29 13.23 11.67 -7.33
CA VAL A 29 12.26 11.22 -8.33
C VAL A 29 11.91 12.35 -9.30
N ARG A 30 11.61 13.56 -8.80
CA ARG A 30 11.35 14.73 -9.66
C ARG A 30 12.54 15.05 -10.54
N GLN A 31 13.76 15.09 -9.97
CA GLN A 31 14.98 15.33 -10.74
C GLN A 31 15.23 14.27 -11.81
N LEU A 32 14.93 12.99 -11.53
CA LEU A 32 15.04 11.94 -12.53
C LEU A 32 13.95 12.06 -13.61
N GLN A 33 12.72 12.40 -13.24
CA GLN A 33 11.63 12.65 -14.21
C GLN A 33 11.96 13.82 -15.13
N ASP A 34 12.48 14.92 -14.59
CA ASP A 34 12.93 16.09 -15.36
C ASP A 34 14.08 15.70 -16.31
N PHE A 35 15.06 14.94 -15.80
CA PHE A 35 16.18 14.43 -16.58
C PHE A 35 15.72 13.52 -17.72
N LEU A 36 14.90 12.51 -17.45
CA LEU A 36 14.37 11.58 -18.45
C LEU A 36 13.51 12.31 -19.51
N SER A 37 12.74 13.32 -19.09
CA SER A 37 11.93 14.14 -20.01
C SER A 37 12.77 15.02 -20.94
N SER A 38 14.02 15.31 -20.56
CA SER A 38 14.96 16.11 -21.37
C SER A 38 15.76 15.30 -22.39
N ILE A 39 15.67 13.97 -22.38
CA ILE A 39 16.54 13.08 -23.16
C ILE A 39 15.76 12.48 -24.33
N ASN A 40 16.34 12.52 -25.53
CA ASN A 40 15.82 11.76 -26.65
C ASN A 40 16.23 10.29 -26.51
N ILE A 41 15.33 9.47 -25.95
CA ILE A 41 15.57 8.04 -25.66
C ILE A 41 16.00 7.26 -26.93
N ASN A 42 15.56 7.68 -28.12
CA ASN A 42 15.89 7.03 -29.39
C ASN A 42 17.36 7.25 -29.84
N GLU A 43 18.03 8.26 -29.29
CA GLU A 43 19.44 8.59 -29.58
C GLU A 43 20.42 7.95 -28.58
N LEU A 44 19.91 7.26 -27.54
CA LEU A 44 20.75 6.56 -26.57
C LEU A 44 21.46 5.37 -27.24
N ARG A 45 22.75 5.22 -26.92
CA ARG A 45 23.65 4.16 -27.39
C ARG A 45 24.44 3.58 -26.21
N PRO A 46 24.90 2.31 -26.26
CA PRO A 46 25.63 1.66 -25.16
C PRO A 46 26.88 2.41 -24.68
N GLU A 47 27.51 3.19 -25.56
CA GLU A 47 28.72 3.97 -25.26
C GLU A 47 28.42 5.32 -24.59
N ASN A 48 27.15 5.70 -24.45
CA ASN A 48 26.73 6.98 -23.90
C ASN A 48 26.72 6.96 -22.35
N GLU A 49 27.51 7.83 -21.73
CA GLU A 49 27.55 7.99 -20.26
C GLU A 49 26.17 8.35 -19.66
N THR A 50 25.33 9.08 -20.39
CA THR A 50 23.94 9.39 -19.99
C THR A 50 23.10 8.12 -19.78
N LEU A 51 23.33 7.09 -20.57
CA LEU A 51 22.59 5.83 -20.46
C LEU A 51 22.99 5.03 -19.22
N VAL A 52 24.28 5.04 -18.90
CA VAL A 52 24.80 4.49 -17.64
C VAL A 52 24.15 5.19 -16.45
N GLU A 53 24.04 6.52 -16.49
CA GLU A 53 23.38 7.30 -15.43
C GLU A 53 21.89 6.95 -15.29
N ILE A 54 21.16 6.80 -16.40
CA ILE A 54 19.74 6.41 -16.38
C ILE A 54 19.56 5.05 -15.72
N ILE A 55 20.27 4.02 -16.19
CA ILE A 55 20.12 2.65 -15.67
C ILE A 55 20.58 2.59 -14.21
N THR A 56 21.67 3.28 -13.85
CA THR A 56 22.15 3.34 -12.47
C THR A 56 21.12 3.99 -11.54
N CYS A 57 20.54 5.12 -11.95
CA CYS A 57 19.49 5.79 -11.18
C CYS A 57 18.22 4.94 -11.08
N GLY A 58 17.84 4.26 -12.16
CA GLY A 58 16.70 3.36 -12.19
C GLY A 58 16.86 2.17 -11.24
N ILE A 59 18.02 1.50 -11.26
CA ILE A 59 18.36 0.41 -10.32
C ILE A 59 18.33 0.93 -8.87
N ALA A 60 18.85 2.13 -8.62
CA ALA A 60 18.82 2.75 -7.29
C ALA A 60 17.39 3.05 -6.82
N LEU A 61 16.51 3.52 -7.70
CA LEU A 61 15.11 3.77 -7.38
C LEU A 61 14.30 2.49 -7.16
N ILE A 62 14.51 1.46 -8.00
CA ILE A 62 13.90 0.13 -7.80
C ILE A 62 14.29 -0.37 -6.40
N SER A 63 15.58 -0.34 -6.10
CA SER A 63 16.11 -0.75 -4.79
C SER A 63 15.51 0.10 -3.66
N PHE A 64 15.42 1.41 -3.82
CA PHE A 64 14.88 2.31 -2.80
C PHE A 64 13.38 2.10 -2.52
N GLU A 65 12.57 1.94 -3.56
CA GLU A 65 11.14 1.66 -3.39
C GLU A 65 10.93 0.31 -2.70
N VAL A 66 11.74 -0.70 -3.05
CA VAL A 66 11.76 -1.98 -2.33
C VAL A 66 12.18 -1.78 -0.87
N LEU A 67 13.20 -0.97 -0.59
CA LEU A 67 13.70 -0.70 0.77
C LEU A 67 12.66 -0.03 1.69
N ARG A 68 11.75 0.77 1.14
CA ARG A 68 10.69 1.45 1.91
C ARG A 68 9.46 0.59 2.17
N GLY A 69 9.49 -0.70 1.85
CA GLY A 69 8.33 -1.58 2.03
C GLY A 69 7.26 -1.39 0.96
N SER A 70 7.57 -0.74 -0.16
CA SER A 70 6.59 -0.56 -1.23
C SER A 70 6.23 -1.89 -1.89
N ALA A 71 4.95 -2.26 -1.86
CA ALA A 71 4.45 -3.47 -2.50
C ALA A 71 4.52 -3.41 -4.04
N THR A 72 4.30 -2.22 -4.64
CA THR A 72 4.11 -2.09 -6.10
C THR A 72 4.82 -0.90 -6.75
N ASN A 73 5.32 0.09 -6.00
CA ASN A 73 5.85 1.32 -6.61
C ASN A 73 7.21 1.12 -7.30
N TRP A 74 7.93 0.05 -6.98
CA TRP A 74 9.16 -0.33 -7.67
C TRP A 74 8.89 -0.84 -9.10
N GLN A 75 7.69 -1.37 -9.36
CA GLN A 75 7.38 -2.04 -10.61
C GLN A 75 7.30 -1.11 -11.83
N PRO A 76 6.70 0.09 -11.75
CA PRO A 76 6.84 1.10 -12.80
C PRO A 76 8.30 1.42 -13.16
N HIS A 77 9.19 1.48 -12.16
CA HIS A 77 10.62 1.74 -12.39
C HIS A 77 11.30 0.55 -13.09
N LEU A 78 11.03 -0.69 -12.65
CA LEU A 78 11.52 -1.88 -13.33
C LEU A 78 11.02 -1.95 -14.78
N ASN A 79 9.74 -1.70 -15.00
CA ASN A 79 9.14 -1.71 -16.34
C ASN A 79 9.80 -0.69 -17.27
N ALA A 80 10.06 0.52 -16.77
CA ALA A 80 10.75 1.56 -17.52
C ALA A 80 12.19 1.13 -17.88
N MET A 81 12.95 0.62 -16.91
CA MET A 81 14.34 0.21 -17.13
C MET A 81 14.45 -0.99 -18.06
N SER A 82 13.59 -2.00 -17.90
CA SER A 82 13.53 -3.15 -18.80
C SER A 82 13.17 -2.72 -20.22
N SER A 83 12.26 -1.76 -20.40
CA SER A 83 11.92 -1.22 -21.72
C SER A 83 13.12 -0.54 -22.40
N ILE A 84 13.88 0.26 -21.65
CA ILE A 84 15.10 0.90 -22.15
C ILE A 84 16.15 -0.16 -22.53
N ALA A 85 16.38 -1.15 -21.68
CA ALA A 85 17.35 -2.22 -21.92
C ALA A 85 16.97 -3.09 -23.13
N VAL A 86 15.69 -3.42 -23.33
CA VAL A 86 15.21 -4.15 -24.53
C VAL A 86 15.39 -3.31 -25.79
N MET A 87 15.06 -2.01 -25.73
CA MET A 87 15.27 -1.11 -26.86
C MET A 87 16.75 -1.06 -27.27
N MET A 88 17.68 -1.00 -26.31
CA MET A 88 19.11 -1.06 -26.58
C MET A 88 19.52 -2.37 -27.26
N HIS A 89 19.05 -3.51 -26.74
CA HIS A 89 19.35 -4.84 -27.28
C HIS A 89 18.99 -4.96 -28.77
N ASN A 90 17.90 -4.31 -29.18
CA ASN A 90 17.38 -4.36 -30.54
C ASN A 90 18.03 -3.35 -31.52
N GLN A 91 19.01 -2.55 -31.09
CA GLN A 91 19.68 -1.60 -31.98
C GLN A 91 20.73 -2.30 -32.89
N PRO A 92 20.83 -1.92 -34.18
CA PRO A 92 21.81 -2.52 -35.10
C PRO A 92 23.25 -2.16 -34.70
N PRO A 93 24.21 -3.10 -34.81
CA PRO A 93 25.61 -2.81 -34.56
C PRO A 93 26.15 -1.77 -35.56
N LEU A 94 27.00 -0.87 -35.09
CA LEU A 94 27.68 0.12 -35.94
C LEU A 94 28.46 -0.57 -37.07
N PRO A 95 28.49 -0.02 -38.30
CA PRO A 95 29.44 -0.46 -39.31
C PRO A 95 30.86 -0.22 -38.79
N GLN A 96 31.61 -1.29 -38.51
CA GLN A 96 33.03 -1.18 -38.19
C GLN A 96 33.78 -0.69 -39.44
N SER A 97 34.10 0.61 -39.51
CA SER A 97 35.15 1.06 -40.43
C SER A 97 36.49 0.65 -39.84
N VAL A 98 37.02 -0.46 -40.35
CA VAL A 98 38.41 -0.88 -40.18
C VAL A 98 39.27 0.19 -40.85
N ASP A 99 39.68 1.21 -40.10
CA ASP A 99 40.86 2.07 -40.33
C ASP A 99 40.75 3.36 -39.49
N GLN A 100 40.84 3.21 -38.15
CA GLN A 100 41.27 4.26 -37.22
C GLN A 100 41.29 3.69 -35.78
N LEU A 101 42.34 2.94 -35.45
CA LEU A 101 42.68 2.67 -34.05
C LEU A 101 43.52 3.82 -33.49
N PRO A 102 43.18 4.33 -32.29
CA PRO A 102 44.18 4.70 -31.31
C PRO A 102 44.19 3.72 -30.12
N SER A 103 45.41 3.54 -29.62
CA SER A 103 45.95 2.69 -28.55
C SER A 103 45.10 2.32 -27.30
N PRO A 104 45.48 1.21 -26.61
CA PRO A 104 44.63 0.48 -25.65
C PRO A 104 44.81 0.95 -24.19
N LEU A 105 44.32 2.15 -23.84
CA LEU A 105 44.36 2.62 -22.45
C LEU A 105 43.10 3.37 -21.95
N PHE A 106 42.04 3.49 -22.75
CA PHE A 106 40.73 4.02 -22.33
C PHE A 106 39.57 3.38 -23.12
N GLU A 107 39.48 2.06 -23.19
CA GLU A 107 38.19 1.43 -23.53
C GLU A 107 37.18 1.73 -22.41
N GLY A 108 36.05 2.31 -22.80
CA GLY A 108 35.28 3.29 -22.04
C GLY A 108 34.76 2.82 -20.67
N LYS A 109 34.90 3.68 -19.66
CA LYS A 109 34.25 3.52 -18.34
C LYS A 109 32.75 3.24 -18.46
N ALA A 110 32.09 3.79 -19.48
CA ALA A 110 30.68 3.57 -19.76
C ALA A 110 30.38 2.11 -20.12
N THR A 111 31.17 1.50 -21.01
CA THR A 111 31.02 0.09 -21.42
C THR A 111 31.21 -0.86 -20.24
N ALA A 112 32.21 -0.60 -19.38
CA ALA A 112 32.45 -1.38 -18.18
C ALA A 112 31.31 -1.24 -17.15
N ALA A 113 30.74 -0.04 -17.00
CA ALA A 113 29.59 0.19 -16.12
C ALA A 113 28.33 -0.52 -16.63
N MET A 114 28.06 -0.47 -17.94
CA MET A 114 26.93 -1.19 -18.54
C MET A 114 27.06 -2.71 -18.39
N ALA A 115 28.28 -3.25 -18.52
CA ALA A 115 28.57 -4.67 -18.31
C ALA A 115 28.29 -5.14 -16.87
N PHE A 116 28.17 -4.23 -15.90
CA PHE A 116 27.78 -4.53 -14.53
C PHE A 116 26.28 -4.28 -14.27
N HIS A 117 25.75 -3.13 -14.72
CA HIS A 117 24.38 -2.74 -14.41
C HIS A 117 23.30 -3.55 -15.13
N LEU A 118 23.54 -3.96 -16.39
CA LEU A 118 22.58 -4.79 -17.12
C LEU A 118 22.38 -6.18 -16.48
N PRO A 119 23.43 -6.89 -16.04
CA PRO A 119 23.26 -8.12 -15.26
C PRO A 119 22.52 -7.92 -13.93
N VAL A 120 22.73 -6.80 -13.24
CA VAL A 120 22.00 -6.47 -12.00
C VAL A 120 20.51 -6.27 -12.28
N LEU A 121 20.18 -5.52 -13.34
CA LEU A 121 18.80 -5.32 -13.76
C LEU A 121 18.14 -6.64 -14.19
N LEU A 122 18.87 -7.50 -14.90
CA LEU A 122 18.44 -8.85 -15.27
C LEU A 122 18.13 -9.69 -14.03
N TRP A 123 19.01 -9.67 -13.03
CA TRP A 123 18.78 -10.38 -11.78
C TRP A 123 17.51 -9.89 -11.08
N MET A 124 17.28 -8.57 -11.02
CA MET A 124 16.06 -8.01 -10.43
C MET A 124 14.80 -8.46 -11.17
N ASP A 125 14.82 -8.44 -12.50
CA ASP A 125 13.71 -8.87 -13.34
C ASP A 125 13.38 -10.36 -13.15
N LEU A 126 14.39 -11.23 -13.12
CA LEU A 126 14.22 -12.67 -12.90
C LEU A 126 13.61 -12.99 -11.54
N LEU A 127 14.10 -12.36 -10.47
CA LEU A 127 13.58 -12.62 -9.12
C LEU A 127 12.20 -12.01 -8.87
N ALA A 128 11.93 -10.85 -9.49
CA ALA A 128 10.64 -10.17 -9.42
C ALA A 128 9.49 -11.04 -9.93
N CYS A 129 9.74 -11.92 -10.90
CA CYS A 129 8.74 -12.79 -11.51
C CYS A 129 7.95 -13.65 -10.51
N VAL A 130 8.57 -14.03 -9.38
CA VAL A 130 7.89 -14.77 -8.31
C VAL A 130 6.80 -13.92 -7.65
N ALA A 131 7.05 -12.64 -7.44
CA ALA A 131 6.11 -11.70 -6.83
C ALA A 131 5.08 -11.18 -7.83
N THR A 132 5.49 -10.93 -9.07
CA THR A 132 4.60 -10.35 -10.10
C THR A 132 3.75 -11.39 -10.82
N ARG A 133 4.16 -12.67 -10.79
CA ARG A 133 3.59 -13.75 -11.61
C ARG A 133 3.60 -13.45 -13.12
N GLU A 134 4.53 -12.60 -13.55
CA GLU A 134 4.79 -12.29 -14.96
C GLU A 134 6.03 -13.07 -15.43
N ARG A 135 6.18 -13.23 -16.76
CA ARG A 135 7.45 -13.67 -17.34
C ARG A 135 8.53 -12.59 -17.21
N PRO A 136 9.82 -12.97 -17.28
CA PRO A 136 10.91 -12.00 -17.40
C PRO A 136 10.67 -11.05 -18.57
N LYS A 137 10.91 -9.76 -18.34
CA LYS A 137 10.76 -8.70 -19.33
C LYS A 137 11.99 -8.57 -20.21
N LEU A 138 13.15 -8.90 -19.65
CA LEU A 138 14.44 -8.90 -20.35
C LEU A 138 14.65 -10.23 -21.11
N PRO A 139 15.41 -10.21 -22.22
CA PRO A 139 15.70 -11.40 -23.03
C PRO A 139 16.74 -12.30 -22.32
N TYR A 140 16.36 -12.84 -21.16
CA TYR A 140 17.24 -13.59 -20.28
C TYR A 140 17.78 -14.87 -20.94
N ASP A 141 17.00 -15.52 -21.82
CA ASP A 141 17.42 -16.73 -22.52
C ASP A 141 18.58 -16.45 -23.50
N GLU A 142 18.53 -15.30 -24.19
CA GLU A 142 19.62 -14.84 -25.04
C GLU A 142 20.83 -14.40 -24.20
N TRP A 143 20.60 -13.65 -23.13
CA TRP A 143 21.65 -13.05 -22.32
C TRP A 143 22.38 -14.05 -21.42
N LEU A 144 21.70 -15.11 -20.96
CA LEU A 144 22.27 -16.21 -20.16
C LEU A 144 22.52 -17.48 -20.98
N GLY A 145 22.31 -17.41 -22.29
CA GLY A 145 22.53 -18.51 -23.23
C GLY A 145 24.01 -18.75 -23.58
N PRO A 146 24.30 -19.53 -24.64
CA PRO A 146 25.65 -19.94 -25.01
C PRO A 146 26.64 -18.79 -25.29
N ASN A 147 26.12 -17.63 -25.68
CA ASN A 147 26.90 -16.43 -26.01
C ASN A 147 26.96 -15.41 -24.86
N CYS A 148 26.61 -15.83 -23.64
CA CYS A 148 26.62 -14.98 -22.45
C CYS A 148 28.01 -14.35 -22.21
N THR A 149 28.03 -13.02 -22.05
CA THR A 149 29.27 -12.24 -21.90
C THR A 149 29.63 -11.92 -20.44
N PHE A 150 28.80 -12.33 -19.47
CA PHE A 150 28.98 -12.01 -18.05
C PHE A 150 28.65 -13.21 -17.15
N GLN A 151 29.11 -13.18 -15.90
CA GLN A 151 28.80 -14.22 -14.93
C GLN A 151 28.08 -13.62 -13.71
N LEU A 152 26.81 -13.98 -13.54
CA LEU A 152 25.99 -13.60 -12.39
C LEU A 152 26.55 -14.15 -11.08
N ALA A 153 27.36 -15.21 -11.08
CA ALA A 153 28.02 -15.65 -9.85
C ALA A 153 29.05 -14.62 -9.34
N HIS A 154 29.75 -13.94 -10.24
CA HIS A 154 30.71 -12.89 -9.87
C HIS A 154 30.04 -11.59 -9.40
N ILE A 155 28.79 -11.37 -9.83
CA ILE A 155 28.03 -10.15 -9.55
C ILE A 155 27.09 -10.41 -8.36
N MET A 156 26.22 -11.40 -8.48
CA MET A 156 25.11 -11.71 -7.57
C MET A 156 25.26 -13.07 -6.88
N GLY A 157 26.41 -13.75 -6.97
CA GLY A 157 26.73 -14.95 -6.20
C GLY A 157 26.06 -16.26 -6.65
N CYS A 158 25.15 -16.20 -7.63
CA CYS A 158 24.45 -17.38 -8.16
C CYS A 158 24.84 -17.63 -9.63
N HIS A 159 25.14 -18.88 -9.99
CA HIS A 159 25.48 -19.25 -11.37
C HIS A 159 24.36 -18.93 -12.37
N ASN A 160 24.76 -18.58 -13.59
CA ASN A 160 23.85 -18.24 -14.70
C ASN A 160 22.85 -19.34 -15.00
N SER A 161 23.26 -20.61 -14.92
CA SER A 161 22.39 -21.76 -15.18
C SER A 161 21.17 -21.79 -14.27
N VAL A 162 21.36 -21.56 -12.96
CA VAL A 162 20.26 -21.50 -11.99
C VAL A 162 19.39 -20.27 -12.23
N MET A 163 19.98 -19.11 -12.50
CA MET A 163 19.22 -17.90 -12.79
C MET A 163 18.39 -18.04 -14.07
N LYS A 164 18.92 -18.71 -15.10
CA LYS A 164 18.17 -19.08 -16.31
C LYS A 164 17.02 -20.03 -15.97
N SER A 165 17.28 -21.07 -15.16
CA SER A 165 16.24 -22.01 -14.72
C SER A 165 15.11 -21.31 -13.93
N ILE A 166 15.42 -20.28 -13.14
CA ILE A 166 14.42 -19.45 -12.45
C ILE A 166 13.56 -18.67 -13.46
N GLY A 167 14.18 -18.12 -14.51
CA GLY A 167 13.45 -17.49 -15.62
C GLY A 167 12.54 -18.47 -16.36
N ASP A 168 13.06 -19.65 -16.68
CA ASP A 168 12.31 -20.73 -17.34
C ASP A 168 11.13 -21.20 -16.47
N LEU A 169 11.32 -21.31 -15.15
CA LEU A 169 10.27 -21.61 -14.19
C LEU A 169 9.17 -20.53 -14.16
N ALA A 170 9.54 -19.26 -14.26
CA ALA A 170 8.57 -18.16 -14.35
C ALA A 170 7.74 -18.22 -15.64
N VAL A 171 8.38 -18.52 -16.78
CA VAL A 171 7.70 -18.74 -18.07
C VAL A 171 6.73 -19.93 -17.98
N LEU A 172 7.17 -21.05 -17.41
CA LEU A 172 6.33 -22.24 -17.20
C LEU A 172 5.11 -21.94 -16.30
N SER A 173 5.32 -21.16 -15.23
CA SER A 173 4.26 -20.75 -14.31
C SER A 173 3.22 -19.83 -14.98
N GLN A 174 3.66 -18.88 -15.80
CA GLN A 174 2.76 -18.01 -16.55
C GLN A 174 1.99 -18.79 -17.62
N TRP A 175 2.66 -19.68 -18.35
CA TRP A 175 2.03 -20.52 -19.36
C TRP A 175 0.91 -21.39 -18.77
N LYS A 176 1.15 -22.01 -17.61
CA LYS A 176 0.10 -22.71 -16.85
C LYS A 176 -1.09 -21.80 -16.54
N SER A 177 -0.82 -20.61 -16.01
CA SER A 177 -1.88 -19.67 -15.62
C SER A 177 -2.74 -19.25 -16.81
N ALA A 178 -2.11 -18.87 -17.92
CA ALA A 178 -2.82 -18.49 -19.16
C ALA A 178 -3.62 -19.66 -19.77
N SER A 179 -3.10 -20.88 -19.69
CA SER A 179 -3.76 -22.07 -20.23
C SER A 179 -4.93 -22.56 -19.38
N LEU A 180 -4.94 -22.28 -18.07
CA LEU A 180 -6.09 -22.51 -17.19
C LEU A 180 -7.24 -21.54 -17.50
N ASP A 181 -6.92 -20.28 -17.80
CA ASP A 181 -7.91 -19.27 -18.20
C ASP A 181 -8.49 -19.53 -19.61
N GLY A 182 -7.68 -20.11 -20.51
CA GLY A 182 -8.07 -20.42 -21.90
C GLY A 182 -8.60 -21.84 -22.15
N GLY A 183 -8.47 -22.76 -21.19
CA GLY A 183 -9.02 -24.12 -21.25
C GLY A 183 -8.29 -25.14 -22.14
N SER A 184 -7.04 -24.92 -22.51
CA SER A 184 -6.29 -25.79 -23.45
C SER A 184 -4.85 -26.13 -23.02
N LEU A 185 -4.61 -26.42 -21.73
CA LEU A 185 -3.27 -26.82 -21.29
C LEU A 185 -2.87 -28.18 -21.88
N ASP A 186 -1.80 -28.20 -22.68
CA ASP A 186 -1.15 -29.44 -23.10
C ASP A 186 -0.31 -29.99 -21.92
N VAL A 187 -0.81 -31.06 -21.31
CA VAL A 187 -0.20 -31.67 -20.12
C VAL A 187 1.11 -32.37 -20.47
N GLU A 188 1.27 -32.89 -21.69
CA GLU A 188 2.48 -33.61 -22.12
C GLU A 188 3.63 -32.64 -22.38
N GLU A 189 3.32 -31.52 -23.05
CA GLU A 189 4.29 -30.43 -23.28
C GLU A 189 4.69 -29.78 -21.95
N PHE A 190 3.73 -29.54 -21.04
CA PHE A 190 4.01 -29.01 -19.70
C PHE A 190 4.92 -29.95 -18.89
N GLN A 191 4.68 -31.27 -18.95
CA GLN A 191 5.52 -32.25 -18.28
C GLN A 191 6.93 -32.29 -18.85
N THR A 192 7.07 -32.20 -20.17
CA THR A 192 8.37 -32.19 -20.86
C THR A 192 9.19 -30.99 -20.42
N GLU A 193 8.59 -29.79 -20.43
CA GLU A 193 9.28 -28.56 -20.05
C GLU A 193 9.60 -28.52 -18.56
N ARG A 194 8.69 -29.00 -17.72
CA ARG A 194 8.95 -29.18 -16.28
C ARG A 194 10.14 -30.12 -16.05
N GLN A 195 10.17 -31.27 -16.70
CA GLN A 195 11.26 -32.25 -16.53
C GLN A 195 12.60 -31.65 -16.97
N ARG A 196 12.62 -30.89 -18.06
CA ARG A 196 13.82 -30.17 -18.52
C ARG A 196 14.39 -29.25 -17.42
N ILE A 197 13.54 -28.41 -16.81
CA ILE A 197 13.96 -27.50 -15.73
C ILE A 197 14.41 -28.29 -14.49
N GLU A 198 13.70 -29.38 -14.14
CA GLU A 198 14.06 -30.25 -13.02
C GLU A 198 15.44 -30.89 -13.22
N ASP A 199 15.71 -31.44 -14.40
CA ASP A 199 16.98 -32.06 -14.76
C ASP A 199 18.14 -31.05 -14.76
N GLU A 200 17.91 -29.82 -15.25
CA GLU A 200 18.92 -28.76 -15.23
C GLU A 200 19.30 -28.36 -13.80
N LEU A 201 18.30 -28.18 -12.92
CA LEU A 201 18.51 -27.82 -11.53
C LEU A 201 19.17 -28.96 -10.74
N GLU A 202 18.75 -30.22 -10.94
CA GLU A 202 19.37 -31.38 -10.29
C GLU A 202 20.81 -31.60 -10.78
N ASN A 203 21.09 -31.43 -12.07
CA ASN A 203 22.45 -31.49 -12.58
C ASN A 203 23.35 -30.41 -11.95
N VAL A 204 22.84 -29.20 -11.70
CA VAL A 204 23.58 -28.18 -10.92
C VAL A 204 23.85 -28.68 -9.51
N MET A 205 22.86 -29.29 -8.85
CA MET A 205 23.01 -29.86 -7.51
C MET A 205 24.00 -31.03 -7.46
N ASP A 206 24.21 -31.77 -8.54
CA ASP A 206 25.18 -32.87 -8.58
C ASP A 206 26.59 -32.41 -8.93
N THR A 207 26.71 -31.40 -9.80
CA THR A 207 28.00 -30.93 -10.34
C THR A 207 28.64 -29.83 -9.51
N THR A 208 27.87 -29.13 -8.68
CA THR A 208 28.35 -28.06 -7.80
C THR A 208 28.73 -28.64 -6.43
N PRO A 209 30.00 -28.59 -5.99
CA PRO A 209 30.44 -29.27 -4.79
C PRO A 209 29.73 -28.75 -3.52
N MET A 210 29.35 -29.68 -2.63
CA MET A 210 28.86 -29.34 -1.30
C MET A 210 30.05 -28.92 -0.44
N ALA A 211 29.92 -27.85 0.35
CA ALA A 211 30.99 -27.38 1.23
C ALA A 211 31.49 -28.53 2.13
N SER A 212 32.74 -28.96 1.95
CA SER A 212 33.38 -29.88 2.88
C SER A 212 33.86 -29.11 4.10
N MET A 213 33.62 -29.66 5.29
CA MET A 213 34.00 -29.07 6.58
C MET A 213 35.53 -29.10 6.85
N GLU A 214 36.36 -29.39 5.84
CA GLU A 214 37.80 -29.58 6.03
C GLU A 214 38.65 -28.39 5.55
N SER A 215 39.34 -27.80 6.54
CA SER A 215 40.53 -26.94 6.49
C SER A 215 40.35 -25.42 6.36
N ARG A 216 40.28 -24.73 7.51
CA ARG A 216 41.07 -23.51 7.74
C ARG A 216 41.62 -23.47 9.17
N GLY A 217 42.88 -23.86 9.31
CA GLY A 217 43.72 -23.38 10.40
C GLY A 217 44.02 -21.88 10.23
N LEU A 218 43.97 -21.14 11.32
CA LEU A 218 44.42 -19.74 11.47
C LEU A 218 45.90 -19.71 11.93
N PRO A 219 46.61 -18.56 11.94
CA PRO A 219 47.01 -17.70 10.80
C PRO A 219 48.50 -17.26 10.89
N SER A 220 49.05 -16.57 9.89
CA SER A 220 50.03 -15.47 10.13
C SER A 220 50.36 -14.65 8.87
N ASN A 221 50.53 -13.35 9.14
CA ASN A 221 51.10 -12.26 8.34
C ASN A 221 51.90 -12.62 7.08
N ILE A 222 51.74 -11.84 6.00
CA ILE A 222 52.83 -11.12 5.30
C ILE A 222 52.22 -10.13 4.30
N LEU A 223 52.53 -8.85 4.50
CA LEU A 223 52.56 -7.81 3.48
C LEU A 223 53.70 -8.12 2.51
N THR A 224 53.42 -8.34 1.22
CA THR A 224 54.28 -7.89 0.11
C THR A 224 53.58 -7.99 -1.23
N SER A 225 53.72 -6.93 -2.03
CA SER A 225 53.39 -6.86 -3.44
C SER A 225 54.18 -7.88 -4.28
N GLN A 226 53.53 -8.62 -5.18
CA GLN A 226 54.07 -8.95 -6.51
C GLN A 226 53.06 -9.71 -7.40
N ALA A 227 52.90 -9.18 -8.62
CA ALA A 227 52.64 -9.83 -9.91
C ALA A 227 51.48 -10.84 -10.06
N PHE A 228 50.50 -10.41 -10.87
CA PHE A 228 49.53 -11.25 -11.58
C PHE A 228 50.23 -12.33 -12.41
N SER A 229 49.86 -13.60 -12.20
CA SER A 229 49.94 -14.64 -13.22
C SER A 229 48.59 -15.35 -13.32
N HIS A 230 48.02 -15.33 -14.53
CA HIS A 230 46.86 -16.12 -14.91
C HIS A 230 47.20 -17.61 -14.82
N THR A 231 46.44 -18.40 -14.06
CA THR A 231 45.91 -19.75 -14.43
C THR A 231 45.36 -20.50 -13.20
N LYS A 232 44.04 -20.36 -13.00
CA LYS A 232 43.04 -21.27 -12.38
C LYS A 232 41.97 -20.37 -11.78
N SER A 233 40.71 -20.51 -12.19
CA SER A 233 39.62 -19.71 -11.65
C SER A 233 39.53 -20.01 -10.15
N GLU A 234 39.79 -19.03 -9.30
CA GLU A 234 39.53 -19.13 -7.86
C GLU A 234 38.00 -19.19 -7.66
N GLN A 235 37.41 -20.38 -7.78
CA GLN A 235 36.01 -20.63 -7.42
C GLN A 235 35.86 -20.32 -5.94
N ARG A 236 34.98 -19.37 -5.61
CA ARG A 236 34.74 -18.98 -4.23
C ARG A 236 33.69 -19.93 -3.62
N PRO A 237 33.99 -20.64 -2.51
CA PRO A 237 33.09 -21.63 -1.92
C PRO A 237 31.70 -21.10 -1.50
N ASP A 238 31.58 -19.80 -1.27
CA ASP A 238 30.31 -19.11 -0.96
C ASP A 238 29.37 -19.07 -2.17
N GLN A 239 29.89 -18.90 -3.39
CA GLN A 239 29.08 -18.86 -4.63
C GLN A 239 28.46 -20.22 -4.96
N ASP A 240 29.21 -21.30 -4.73
CA ASP A 240 28.72 -22.66 -4.90
C ASP A 240 27.60 -22.97 -3.90
N CYS A 241 27.77 -22.56 -2.64
CA CYS A 241 26.73 -22.71 -1.61
C CYS A 241 25.46 -21.92 -1.95
N VAL A 242 25.60 -20.65 -2.35
CA VAL A 242 24.46 -19.82 -2.77
C VAL A 242 23.75 -20.45 -3.97
N THR A 243 24.51 -20.88 -4.98
CA THR A 243 23.95 -21.50 -6.18
C THR A 243 23.14 -22.76 -5.84
N ARG A 244 23.65 -23.64 -4.98
CA ARG A 244 22.92 -24.83 -4.52
C ARG A 244 21.65 -24.49 -3.76
N ILE A 245 21.69 -23.48 -2.90
CA ILE A 245 20.50 -23.05 -2.12
C ILE A 245 19.44 -22.44 -3.04
N PHE A 246 19.83 -21.63 -4.03
CA PHE A 246 18.92 -21.10 -5.05
C PHE A 246 18.32 -22.23 -5.90
N ALA A 247 19.12 -23.21 -6.31
CA ALA A 247 18.63 -24.37 -7.06
C ALA A 247 17.63 -25.21 -6.25
N ALA A 248 17.92 -25.48 -4.96
CA ALA A 248 17.01 -26.20 -4.06
C ALA A 248 15.68 -25.46 -3.84
N ALA A 249 15.70 -24.12 -3.76
CA ALA A 249 14.49 -23.32 -3.63
C ALA A 249 13.68 -23.30 -4.95
N ALA A 250 14.34 -23.18 -6.10
CA ALA A 250 13.69 -23.28 -7.41
C ALA A 250 13.04 -24.66 -7.63
N LEU A 251 13.71 -25.76 -7.24
CA LEU A 251 13.14 -27.11 -7.26
C LEU A 251 11.90 -27.23 -6.36
N SER A 252 11.92 -26.61 -5.18
CA SER A 252 10.77 -26.59 -4.27
C SER A 252 9.57 -25.86 -4.89
N GLN A 253 9.83 -24.73 -5.56
CA GLN A 253 8.82 -23.96 -6.28
C GLN A 253 8.27 -24.72 -7.50
N LEU A 254 9.13 -25.40 -8.27
CA LEU A 254 8.72 -26.27 -9.38
C LEU A 254 7.83 -27.42 -8.91
N ALA A 255 8.14 -28.02 -7.75
CA ALA A 255 7.31 -29.05 -7.13
C ALA A 255 5.92 -28.51 -6.75
N ALA A 256 5.85 -27.29 -6.18
CA ALA A 256 4.59 -26.65 -5.82
C ALA A 256 3.75 -26.28 -7.06
N LEU A 257 4.39 -25.81 -8.14
CA LEU A 257 3.74 -25.54 -9.40
C LEU A 257 3.04 -26.78 -9.98
N SER A 258 3.68 -27.95 -9.78
CA SER A 258 3.26 -29.25 -10.30
C SER A 258 2.11 -29.90 -9.52
N THR A 259 2.03 -29.68 -8.20
CA THR A 259 0.96 -30.22 -7.34
C THR A 259 -0.45 -29.77 -7.74
N GLU A 260 -0.57 -28.57 -8.32
CA GLU A 260 -1.87 -28.01 -8.72
C GLU A 260 -2.38 -28.57 -10.07
N VAL A 261 -1.49 -29.01 -10.96
CA VAL A 261 -1.83 -29.55 -12.30
C VAL A 261 -2.02 -31.06 -12.24
N LEU A 262 -1.12 -31.74 -11.53
CA LEU A 262 -1.07 -33.19 -11.44
C LEU A 262 -1.65 -33.58 -10.08
N LYS A 263 -2.97 -33.78 -10.02
CA LYS A 263 -3.75 -34.18 -8.81
C LYS A 263 -3.22 -35.42 -8.05
N ASN A 264 -2.13 -36.03 -8.52
CA ASN A 264 -1.43 -37.20 -7.97
C ASN A 264 -0.13 -36.87 -7.22
N ILE A 265 0.34 -35.61 -7.21
CA ILE A 265 1.54 -35.23 -6.44
C ILE A 265 1.09 -34.81 -5.03
N SER A 266 1.54 -35.54 -4.01
CA SER A 266 1.22 -35.29 -2.60
C SER A 266 1.99 -34.07 -2.06
N SER A 267 1.38 -33.30 -1.15
CA SER A 267 2.00 -32.18 -0.40
C SER A 267 3.35 -32.54 0.24
N THR A 268 3.58 -33.84 0.45
CA THR A 268 4.85 -34.40 0.89
C THR A 268 6.05 -34.08 -0.01
N VAL A 269 5.87 -33.87 -1.32
CA VAL A 269 6.97 -33.57 -2.24
C VAL A 269 7.47 -32.13 -2.03
N VAL A 270 6.54 -31.17 -1.90
CA VAL A 270 6.85 -29.77 -1.56
C VAL A 270 7.55 -29.69 -0.20
N ARG A 271 7.01 -30.38 0.81
CA ARG A 271 7.62 -30.47 2.16
C ARG A 271 9.05 -31.03 2.13
N ARG A 272 9.34 -32.02 1.28
CA ARG A 272 10.69 -32.56 1.07
C ARG A 272 11.61 -31.55 0.39
N GLY A 273 11.12 -30.82 -0.62
CA GLY A 273 11.84 -29.72 -1.25
C GLY A 273 12.27 -28.67 -0.23
N VAL A 274 11.33 -28.18 0.58
CA VAL A 274 11.63 -27.22 1.66
C VAL A 274 12.64 -27.79 2.66
N SER A 275 12.51 -29.06 3.04
CA SER A 275 13.48 -29.72 3.93
C SER A 275 14.90 -29.73 3.34
N ARG A 276 15.03 -29.90 2.02
CA ARG A 276 16.31 -29.83 1.31
C ARG A 276 16.89 -28.41 1.36
N VAL A 277 16.07 -27.37 1.18
CA VAL A 277 16.51 -25.98 1.33
C VAL A 277 17.03 -25.72 2.75
N ILE A 278 16.30 -26.16 3.78
CA ILE A 278 16.73 -26.05 5.18
C ILE A 278 18.10 -26.72 5.40
N LEU A 279 18.32 -27.91 4.81
CA LEU A 279 19.57 -28.64 4.93
C LEU A 279 20.73 -27.89 4.28
N GLU A 280 20.57 -27.43 3.05
CA GLU A 280 21.61 -26.67 2.32
C GLU A 280 21.97 -25.38 3.07
N ILE A 281 20.98 -24.65 3.60
CA ILE A 281 21.24 -23.44 4.42
C ILE A 281 22.01 -23.79 5.69
N LYS A 282 21.68 -24.88 6.39
CA LYS A 282 22.39 -25.32 7.60
C LYS A 282 23.85 -25.70 7.31
N VAL A 283 24.12 -26.34 6.18
CA VAL A 283 25.49 -26.71 5.77
C VAL A 283 26.30 -25.45 5.41
N ALA A 284 25.66 -24.49 4.74
CA ALA A 284 26.30 -23.26 4.29
C ALA A 284 26.38 -22.16 5.36
N SER A 285 25.81 -22.33 6.55
CA SER A 285 25.60 -21.25 7.52
C SER A 285 26.88 -20.59 8.04
N GLN A 286 28.03 -21.25 7.88
CA GLN A 286 29.36 -20.71 8.24
C GLN A 286 30.04 -19.96 7.09
N MET A 287 29.57 -20.11 5.85
CA MET A 287 30.16 -19.55 4.64
C MET A 287 29.28 -18.48 3.99
N VAL A 288 27.95 -18.59 4.17
CA VAL A 288 26.96 -17.75 3.50
C VAL A 288 26.14 -17.00 4.54
N SER A 289 26.07 -15.68 4.39
CA SER A 289 25.20 -14.85 5.24
C SER A 289 23.73 -15.05 4.85
N PRO A 290 22.79 -15.08 5.82
CA PRO A 290 21.34 -15.09 5.53
C PRO A 290 20.89 -13.99 4.55
N ARG A 291 21.58 -12.84 4.51
CA ARG A 291 21.31 -11.73 3.58
C ARG A 291 21.52 -12.10 2.11
N GLN A 292 22.41 -13.05 1.83
CA GLN A 292 22.70 -13.59 0.49
C GLN A 292 21.59 -14.52 -0.03
N LEU A 293 20.69 -14.93 0.87
CA LEU A 293 19.70 -15.98 0.67
C LEU A 293 18.27 -15.46 0.77
N SER A 294 18.05 -14.15 0.60
CA SER A 294 16.73 -13.52 0.73
C SER A 294 15.68 -14.19 -0.15
N TRP A 295 15.97 -14.41 -1.44
CA TRP A 295 15.02 -15.07 -2.34
C TRP A 295 14.76 -16.54 -1.97
N PRO A 296 15.77 -17.41 -1.75
CA PRO A 296 15.54 -18.80 -1.31
C PRO A 296 14.82 -18.94 0.03
N ILE A 297 15.14 -18.09 1.01
CA ILE A 297 14.48 -18.05 2.32
C ILE A 297 13.00 -17.70 2.14
N CYS A 298 12.69 -16.71 1.30
CA CYS A 298 11.30 -16.33 1.01
C CYS A 298 10.56 -17.44 0.27
N VAL A 299 11.12 -17.99 -0.80
CA VAL A 299 10.47 -19.03 -1.63
C VAL A 299 10.23 -20.30 -0.81
N ALA A 300 11.23 -20.81 -0.12
CA ALA A 300 11.08 -22.01 0.68
C ALA A 300 10.23 -21.78 1.95
N GLY A 301 10.32 -20.59 2.56
CA GLY A 301 9.47 -20.17 3.67
C GLY A 301 7.99 -20.11 3.29
N CYS A 302 7.63 -19.65 2.08
CA CYS A 302 6.24 -19.70 1.57
C CYS A 302 5.69 -21.12 1.52
N LEU A 303 6.56 -22.08 1.19
CA LEU A 303 6.20 -23.48 0.94
C LEU A 303 6.34 -24.33 2.21
N ALA A 304 6.83 -23.76 3.30
CA ALA A 304 7.14 -24.46 4.53
C ALA A 304 5.88 -24.79 5.33
N ASP A 305 5.80 -26.04 5.80
CA ASP A 305 4.75 -26.46 6.72
C ASP A 305 4.92 -25.79 8.09
N GLN A 306 3.87 -25.81 8.92
CA GLN A 306 3.82 -25.13 10.21
C GLN A 306 5.01 -25.46 11.14
N ASP A 307 5.54 -26.69 11.08
CA ASP A 307 6.70 -27.11 11.88
C ASP A 307 8.06 -26.67 11.30
N GLN A 308 8.10 -26.27 10.03
CA GLN A 308 9.29 -25.76 9.33
C GLN A 308 9.40 -24.23 9.37
N GLN A 309 8.26 -23.52 9.51
CA GLN A 309 8.19 -22.05 9.59
C GLN A 309 9.16 -21.41 10.60
N PRO A 310 9.31 -21.92 11.85
CA PRO A 310 10.19 -21.28 12.84
C PRO A 310 11.66 -21.19 12.41
N PHE A 311 12.13 -22.07 11.53
CA PHE A 311 13.50 -22.02 11.00
C PHE A 311 13.70 -20.80 10.10
N PHE A 312 12.75 -20.55 9.20
CA PHE A 312 12.83 -19.40 8.28
C PHE A 312 12.60 -18.09 9.03
N GLU A 313 11.66 -18.05 9.99
CA GLU A 313 11.46 -16.90 10.87
C GLU A 313 12.73 -16.50 11.63
N SER A 314 13.48 -17.49 12.15
CA SER A 314 14.76 -17.26 12.83
C SER A 314 15.83 -16.66 11.91
N LEU A 315 15.95 -17.18 10.68
CA LEU A 315 16.87 -16.64 9.68
C LEU A 315 16.50 -15.22 9.26
N LEU A 316 15.19 -14.95 9.10
CA LEU A 316 14.67 -13.63 8.78
C LEU A 316 14.96 -12.64 9.91
N ASN A 317 14.81 -13.04 11.18
CA ASN A 317 15.21 -12.22 12.32
C ASN A 317 16.71 -11.90 12.31
N GLY A 318 17.57 -12.85 11.92
CA GLY A 318 19.00 -12.62 11.73
C GLY A 318 19.31 -11.62 10.60
N VAL A 319 18.53 -11.65 9.51
CA VAL A 319 18.62 -10.63 8.44
C VAL A 319 18.25 -9.23 8.96
N LEU A 320 17.34 -9.13 9.95
CA LEU A 320 16.87 -7.86 10.52
C LEU A 320 17.77 -7.26 11.60
N SER A 321 18.41 -8.09 12.43
CA SER A 321 19.02 -7.64 13.69
C SER A 321 20.41 -7.00 13.55
N GLU A 322 21.16 -7.28 12.49
CA GLU A 322 22.53 -6.75 12.30
C GLU A 322 22.52 -5.39 11.59
N GLY A 323 22.38 -4.30 12.36
CA GLY A 323 22.15 -2.93 11.86
C GLY A 323 23.31 -2.17 11.22
N THR A 324 24.41 -2.80 10.78
CA THR A 324 25.55 -2.08 10.15
C THR A 324 26.33 -2.91 9.10
N GLY A 325 25.66 -3.69 8.25
CA GLY A 325 26.33 -4.60 7.29
C GLY A 325 25.61 -4.75 5.93
N MET A 326 26.41 -5.02 4.89
CA MET A 326 26.03 -5.08 3.47
C MET A 326 24.97 -6.15 3.15
N ILE A 327 24.07 -5.87 2.20
CA ILE A 327 23.31 -6.90 1.47
C ILE A 327 23.78 -6.90 0.01
N GLY A 328 23.86 -8.08 -0.58
CA GLY A 328 24.40 -8.34 -1.92
C GLY A 328 25.55 -9.33 -1.85
N ASN A 329 25.66 -10.20 -2.87
CA ASN A 329 26.72 -11.21 -2.97
C ASN A 329 28.03 -10.65 -3.60
N CYS A 330 28.18 -9.33 -3.67
CA CYS A 330 29.33 -8.67 -4.29
C CYS A 330 30.49 -8.55 -3.29
N GLY A 331 31.59 -9.27 -3.53
CA GLY A 331 32.85 -9.12 -2.79
C GLY A 331 33.90 -8.27 -3.51
N THR A 332 33.52 -7.19 -4.21
CA THR A 332 34.44 -6.31 -4.98
C THR A 332 34.46 -4.88 -4.42
N ASN A 333 35.63 -4.49 -3.91
CA ASN A 333 35.87 -3.34 -3.03
C ASN A 333 35.67 -1.92 -3.63
N SER A 334 35.29 -1.77 -4.91
CA SER A 334 35.21 -0.45 -5.56
C SER A 334 33.80 0.02 -5.94
N LEU A 335 32.79 -0.85 -5.85
CA LEU A 335 31.35 -0.52 -6.02
C LEU A 335 30.51 -0.79 -4.76
N ASN A 336 31.19 -1.04 -3.63
CA ASN A 336 30.67 -1.10 -2.25
C ASN A 336 29.99 0.20 -1.75
N TYR A 337 29.63 1.12 -2.63
CA TYR A 337 29.10 2.44 -2.27
C TYR A 337 27.77 2.81 -2.95
N TYR A 338 27.25 1.96 -3.86
CA TYR A 338 25.93 2.20 -4.49
C TYR A 338 25.01 0.97 -4.46
N ALA A 339 25.58 -0.24 -4.28
CA ALA A 339 24.82 -1.47 -4.02
C ALA A 339 24.66 -1.76 -2.51
N THR A 340 25.11 -0.86 -1.64
CA THR A 340 25.28 -1.10 -0.21
C THR A 340 24.24 -0.40 0.61
N GLN A 341 23.05 -1.00 0.63
CA GLN A 341 22.10 -0.96 1.74
C GLN A 341 20.89 -1.74 1.24
N PHE A 342 20.80 -3.02 1.58
CA PHE A 342 19.48 -3.63 1.55
C PHE A 342 19.01 -3.90 2.99
N VAL A 343 17.72 -3.66 3.16
CA VAL A 343 16.83 -4.02 4.26
C VAL A 343 17.18 -3.44 5.65
N THR A 344 16.42 -2.42 6.05
CA THR A 344 16.21 -2.02 7.45
C THR A 344 15.08 -2.84 8.07
N PRO A 345 14.94 -2.88 9.42
CA PRO A 345 13.93 -3.66 10.13
C PRO A 345 12.47 -3.45 9.70
N ALA A 346 12.15 -2.34 9.04
CA ALA A 346 10.81 -2.01 8.53
C ALA A 346 10.35 -2.90 7.35
N TYR A 347 11.29 -3.55 6.64
CA TYR A 347 10.97 -4.38 5.48
C TYR A 347 10.21 -5.65 5.85
N LEU A 348 10.51 -6.29 6.98
CA LEU A 348 9.94 -7.62 7.26
C LEU A 348 8.55 -7.58 7.89
N GLU A 349 8.08 -6.45 8.44
CA GLU A 349 6.68 -6.32 8.90
C GLU A 349 5.71 -6.01 7.74
N GLU A 350 6.13 -5.26 6.72
CA GLU A 350 5.27 -4.92 5.57
C GLU A 350 5.35 -5.95 4.44
N PHE A 351 6.50 -6.58 4.23
CA PHE A 351 6.58 -7.79 3.40
C PHE A 351 5.66 -8.87 4.00
N PHE A 352 5.53 -8.96 5.34
CA PHE A 352 4.56 -9.80 6.04
C PHE A 352 3.09 -9.47 5.71
N ALA A 353 2.72 -8.19 5.61
CA ALA A 353 1.36 -7.76 5.27
C ALA A 353 1.01 -8.10 3.80
N PHE A 354 1.98 -8.02 2.90
CA PHE A 354 1.85 -8.45 1.51
C PHE A 354 1.88 -9.99 1.36
N PHE A 355 2.61 -10.68 2.24
CA PHE A 355 2.79 -12.13 2.27
C PHE A 355 1.57 -12.89 2.81
N ILE A 356 0.86 -12.36 3.81
CA ILE A 356 -0.47 -12.86 4.23
C ILE A 356 -1.51 -12.65 3.10
N MET A 357 -1.38 -11.59 2.30
CA MET A 357 -2.30 -11.31 1.19
C MET A 357 -2.06 -12.15 -0.07
N THR A 358 -0.85 -12.66 -0.30
CA THR A 358 -0.51 -13.44 -1.50
C THR A 358 -0.52 -14.96 -1.31
N THR A 359 -0.54 -15.43 -0.05
CA THR A 359 -0.67 -16.84 0.33
C THR A 359 -1.94 -17.18 1.10
N GLY A 360 -2.84 -16.22 1.33
CA GLY A 360 -4.25 -16.57 1.55
C GLY A 360 -4.66 -17.45 0.38
N HIS A 361 -5.17 -18.65 0.66
CA HIS A 361 -5.76 -19.54 -0.35
C HIS A 361 -6.38 -18.71 -1.46
N LEU A 362 -6.09 -19.04 -2.73
CA LEU A 362 -6.62 -18.41 -3.95
C LEU A 362 -8.15 -18.57 -4.00
N GLY A 363 -8.81 -17.93 -3.05
CA GLY A 363 -10.21 -17.75 -2.96
C GLY A 363 -10.60 -16.68 -3.96
N ALA A 364 -11.83 -16.77 -4.44
CA ALA A 364 -12.38 -15.81 -5.37
C ALA A 364 -12.22 -14.38 -4.85
N GLN A 365 -11.87 -13.47 -5.75
CA GLN A 365 -11.87 -12.03 -5.47
C GLN A 365 -13.30 -11.51 -5.46
N LEU A 366 -13.53 -10.41 -4.76
CA LEU A 366 -14.81 -9.71 -4.82
C LEU A 366 -15.05 -9.27 -6.26
N ASP A 367 -16.17 -9.69 -6.85
CA ASP A 367 -16.48 -9.47 -8.25
C ASP A 367 -17.93 -8.99 -8.39
N ALA A 368 -18.10 -7.70 -8.68
CA ALA A 368 -19.42 -7.08 -8.81
C ALA A 368 -20.18 -7.57 -10.04
N SER A 369 -19.51 -8.14 -11.05
CA SER A 369 -20.17 -8.66 -12.26
C SER A 369 -21.00 -9.91 -11.97
N LYS A 370 -20.72 -10.61 -10.86
CA LYS A 370 -21.45 -11.80 -10.39
C LYS A 370 -22.66 -11.46 -9.50
N LEU A 371 -23.04 -10.19 -9.39
CA LEU A 371 -24.14 -9.78 -8.53
C LEU A 371 -25.46 -10.46 -8.91
N GLU A 372 -26.02 -11.22 -7.98
CA GLU A 372 -27.31 -11.87 -8.13
C GLU A 372 -28.44 -10.97 -7.61
N LEU A 373 -29.52 -10.86 -8.38
CA LEU A 373 -30.71 -10.09 -8.02
C LEU A 373 -31.75 -11.01 -7.39
N THR A 374 -31.96 -10.90 -6.07
CA THR A 374 -33.11 -11.51 -5.43
C THR A 374 -34.28 -10.53 -5.47
N HIS A 375 -35.42 -10.92 -6.03
CA HIS A 375 -36.60 -10.05 -6.03
C HIS A 375 -37.05 -9.74 -4.60
N ALA A 376 -37.11 -8.45 -4.25
CA ALA A 376 -37.66 -8.02 -2.97
C ALA A 376 -39.18 -8.23 -2.97
N PRO A 377 -39.76 -8.99 -2.02
CA PRO A 377 -41.17 -9.36 -2.05
C PRO A 377 -42.11 -8.20 -1.68
N THR A 378 -41.61 -7.13 -1.06
CA THR A 378 -42.45 -6.01 -0.56
C THR A 378 -41.72 -4.67 -0.64
N SER A 379 -42.38 -3.67 -1.22
CA SER A 379 -41.89 -2.30 -1.38
C SER A 379 -42.39 -1.43 -0.22
N LYS A 380 -41.50 -0.74 0.49
CA LYS A 380 -41.84 0.15 1.62
C LYS A 380 -42.31 1.53 1.14
N PRO A 381 -43.19 2.24 1.85
CA PRO A 381 -43.44 3.65 1.56
C PRO A 381 -42.20 4.49 1.86
N VAL A 382 -41.93 5.51 1.03
CA VAL A 382 -40.86 6.49 1.29
C VAL A 382 -41.40 7.50 2.31
N PRO A 383 -40.74 7.70 3.46
CA PRO A 383 -41.21 8.64 4.47
C PRO A 383 -41.13 10.08 3.95
N ASN A 384 -41.95 10.97 4.52
CA ASN A 384 -41.82 12.40 4.25
C ASN A 384 -40.47 12.89 4.82
N PRO A 385 -39.64 13.62 4.05
CA PRO A 385 -38.34 14.13 4.52
C PRO A 385 -38.41 14.90 5.85
N ASP A 386 -39.51 15.62 6.09
CA ASP A 386 -39.71 16.44 7.29
C ASP A 386 -40.38 15.68 8.44
N SER A 387 -40.67 14.38 8.25
CA SER A 387 -41.28 13.57 9.29
C SER A 387 -40.33 13.37 10.48
N PRO A 388 -40.85 13.32 11.72
CA PRO A 388 -40.05 12.98 12.89
C PRO A 388 -39.38 11.60 12.81
N GLU A 389 -39.92 10.68 12.00
CA GLU A 389 -39.43 9.32 11.81
C GLU A 389 -38.04 9.32 11.14
N VAL A 390 -37.84 10.17 10.12
CA VAL A 390 -36.55 10.34 9.44
C VAL A 390 -35.43 10.77 10.40
N ALA A 391 -35.75 11.60 11.39
CA ALA A 391 -34.78 12.03 12.39
C ALA A 391 -34.27 10.89 13.29
N THR A 392 -34.94 9.75 13.31
CA THR A 392 -34.50 8.56 14.06
C THR A 392 -33.40 7.77 13.37
N LEU A 393 -33.15 8.01 12.07
CA LEU A 393 -32.18 7.31 11.23
C LEU A 393 -32.40 5.78 11.15
N LYS A 394 -33.66 5.34 11.29
CA LYS A 394 -34.04 3.91 11.26
C LYS A 394 -34.62 3.45 9.92
N ASP A 395 -35.03 4.38 9.07
CA ASP A 395 -35.71 4.07 7.81
C ASP A 395 -34.73 3.66 6.71
N GLY A 396 -34.42 2.36 6.68
CA GLY A 396 -33.66 1.73 5.61
C GLY A 396 -34.48 1.54 4.34
N THR A 397 -33.79 1.57 3.20
CA THR A 397 -34.41 1.37 1.88
C THR A 397 -34.97 -0.06 1.72
N ASP A 398 -35.45 -0.42 0.52
CA ASP A 398 -36.10 -1.71 0.29
C ASP A 398 -35.09 -2.86 0.29
N ARG A 399 -33.88 -2.62 -0.21
CA ARG A 399 -32.86 -3.64 -0.47
C ARG A 399 -31.53 -3.29 0.18
N MET A 400 -30.69 -4.32 0.34
CA MET A 400 -29.28 -4.21 0.70
C MET A 400 -28.46 -5.21 -0.12
N ILE A 401 -27.16 -4.99 -0.22
CA ILE A 401 -26.22 -5.97 -0.79
C ILE A 401 -25.57 -6.74 0.34
N VAL A 402 -25.40 -8.05 0.18
CA VAL A 402 -24.66 -8.92 1.09
C VAL A 402 -23.67 -9.76 0.30
N VAL A 403 -22.46 -9.92 0.83
CA VAL A 403 -21.40 -10.77 0.28
C VAL A 403 -20.73 -11.52 1.43
N SER A 404 -20.59 -12.83 1.28
CA SER A 404 -19.84 -13.66 2.24
C SER A 404 -18.41 -13.83 1.74
N TRP A 405 -17.49 -14.06 2.68
CA TRP A 405 -16.13 -14.46 2.42
C TRP A 405 -15.76 -15.60 3.37
N THR A 406 -15.03 -16.61 2.86
CA THR A 406 -14.42 -17.64 3.69
C THR A 406 -12.93 -17.76 3.42
N SER A 407 -12.15 -18.18 4.41
CA SER A 407 -10.71 -18.39 4.24
C SER A 407 -10.37 -19.49 3.23
N GLN A 408 -11.30 -20.40 2.95
CA GLN A 408 -11.11 -21.50 1.99
C GLN A 408 -11.45 -21.10 0.55
N GLN A 409 -12.53 -20.33 0.35
CA GLN A 409 -13.10 -20.07 -0.98
C GLN A 409 -12.99 -18.61 -1.44
N GLY A 410 -12.61 -17.69 -0.54
CA GLY A 410 -12.60 -16.26 -0.83
C GLY A 410 -14.00 -15.67 -0.83
N TRP A 411 -14.19 -14.61 -1.61
CA TRP A 411 -15.45 -13.88 -1.76
C TRP A 411 -16.45 -14.65 -2.61
N GLU A 412 -17.66 -14.81 -2.09
CA GLU A 412 -18.79 -15.36 -2.84
C GLU A 412 -19.40 -14.32 -3.80
N ALA A 413 -20.33 -14.77 -4.65
CA ALA A 413 -21.13 -13.88 -5.49
C ALA A 413 -21.93 -12.89 -4.61
N PRO A 414 -21.85 -11.57 -4.88
CA PRO A 414 -22.68 -10.59 -4.20
C PRO A 414 -24.16 -10.84 -4.45
N ARG A 415 -25.02 -10.55 -3.46
CA ARG A 415 -26.47 -10.72 -3.59
C ARG A 415 -27.21 -9.47 -3.18
N VAL A 416 -28.13 -9.00 -4.03
CA VAL A 416 -29.15 -8.02 -3.62
C VAL A 416 -30.26 -8.78 -2.90
N VAL A 417 -30.54 -8.40 -1.66
CA VAL A 417 -31.56 -9.02 -0.80
C VAL A 417 -32.44 -7.94 -0.17
N PRO A 418 -33.64 -8.28 0.34
CA PRO A 418 -34.44 -7.33 1.12
C PRO A 418 -33.66 -6.79 2.33
N TYR A 419 -33.77 -5.49 2.61
CA TYR A 419 -33.17 -4.89 3.80
C TYR A 419 -33.77 -5.51 5.07
N GLY A 420 -32.91 -6.05 5.94
CA GLY A 420 -33.35 -6.79 7.12
C GLY A 420 -32.22 -7.12 8.09
N PRO A 421 -32.53 -7.89 9.14
CA PRO A 421 -31.55 -8.27 10.16
C PRO A 421 -30.41 -9.13 9.60
N VAL A 422 -29.21 -8.93 10.12
CA VAL A 422 -28.04 -9.77 9.85
C VAL A 422 -28.00 -10.90 10.88
N SER A 423 -28.10 -12.15 10.43
CA SER A 423 -28.09 -13.33 11.32
C SER A 423 -26.65 -13.72 11.64
N LEU A 424 -26.29 -13.67 12.92
CA LEU A 424 -24.95 -14.04 13.41
C LEU A 424 -25.06 -15.06 14.53
N MET A 425 -24.09 -15.97 14.59
CA MET A 425 -23.93 -16.81 15.77
C MET A 425 -23.56 -15.92 16.98
N PRO A 426 -24.03 -16.20 18.19
CA PRO A 426 -23.66 -15.43 19.38
C PRO A 426 -22.15 -15.39 19.62
N THR A 427 -21.43 -16.42 19.16
CA THR A 427 -19.97 -16.53 19.23
C THR A 427 -19.23 -15.68 18.19
N ALA A 428 -19.94 -14.98 17.29
CA ALA A 428 -19.35 -14.13 16.27
C ALA A 428 -18.37 -13.11 16.84
N SER A 429 -17.16 -13.09 16.30
CA SER A 429 -16.09 -12.19 16.75
C SER A 429 -16.47 -10.71 16.64
N ALA A 430 -17.29 -10.32 15.65
CA ALA A 430 -17.85 -8.97 15.59
C ALA A 430 -18.65 -8.56 16.84
N LEU A 431 -19.32 -9.52 17.50
CA LEU A 431 -20.10 -9.30 18.74
C LEU A 431 -19.21 -9.33 20.00
N GLN A 432 -18.16 -10.14 20.00
CA GLN A 432 -17.33 -10.41 21.19
C GLN A 432 -16.09 -9.50 21.27
N TYR A 433 -15.43 -9.28 20.14
CA TYR A 433 -14.13 -8.60 20.04
C TYR A 433 -14.17 -7.35 19.16
N ALA A 434 -15.37 -6.92 18.74
CA ALA A 434 -15.59 -5.76 17.88
C ALA A 434 -14.75 -5.79 16.58
N THR A 435 -14.49 -6.99 16.04
CA THR A 435 -13.80 -7.17 14.76
C THR A 435 -14.73 -6.81 13.60
N GLN A 436 -14.90 -5.50 13.41
CA GLN A 436 -15.76 -4.89 12.41
C GLN A 436 -15.28 -3.49 12.03
N CYS A 437 -15.44 -3.15 10.75
CA CYS A 437 -15.21 -1.81 10.21
C CYS A 437 -16.36 -1.38 9.31
N PHE A 438 -16.50 -0.08 9.09
CA PHE A 438 -17.62 0.45 8.31
C PHE A 438 -17.22 1.71 7.56
N GLU A 439 -18.07 2.11 6.60
CA GLU A 439 -17.93 3.35 5.86
C GLU A 439 -19.17 4.23 5.90
N GLY A 440 -19.01 5.45 5.41
CA GLY A 440 -20.01 6.49 5.46
C GLY A 440 -19.92 7.47 4.30
N MET A 441 -20.86 7.36 3.37
CA MET A 441 -21.01 8.27 2.24
C MET A 441 -22.48 8.58 1.98
N LYS A 442 -22.73 9.48 1.04
CA LYS A 442 -24.09 9.89 0.65
C LYS A 442 -24.23 9.87 -0.86
N VAL A 443 -25.42 9.50 -1.32
CA VAL A 443 -25.88 9.77 -2.69
C VAL A 443 -26.87 10.94 -2.66
N PHE A 444 -26.73 11.85 -3.61
CA PHE A 444 -27.47 13.09 -3.71
C PHE A 444 -28.34 13.10 -4.95
N ARG A 445 -29.55 13.66 -4.85
CA ARG A 445 -30.31 14.10 -6.03
C ARG A 445 -29.99 15.55 -6.32
N GLY A 446 -29.25 15.77 -7.39
CA GLY A 446 -28.88 17.11 -7.86
C GLY A 446 -30.07 17.89 -8.40
N TYR A 447 -29.91 19.21 -8.52
CA TYR A 447 -30.93 20.12 -9.06
C TYR A 447 -31.16 19.94 -10.56
N ASP A 448 -30.21 19.31 -11.25
CA ASP A 448 -30.34 18.86 -12.64
C ASP A 448 -31.05 17.50 -12.77
N GLY A 449 -31.53 16.94 -11.65
CA GLY A 449 -32.22 15.66 -11.59
C GLY A 449 -31.31 14.44 -11.68
N ARG A 450 -29.97 14.56 -11.68
CA ARG A 450 -29.05 13.40 -11.68
C ARG A 450 -28.68 12.95 -10.27
N LEU A 451 -28.34 11.67 -10.13
CA LEU A 451 -27.79 11.11 -8.89
C LEU A 451 -26.27 11.28 -8.84
N ARG A 452 -25.73 11.64 -7.68
CA ARG A 452 -24.28 11.84 -7.49
C ARG A 452 -23.79 11.22 -6.18
N LEU A 453 -22.62 10.60 -6.24
CA LEU A 453 -21.80 10.25 -5.08
C LEU A 453 -20.66 11.28 -4.97
N PHE A 454 -20.25 11.62 -3.75
CA PHE A 454 -19.14 12.53 -3.53
C PHE A 454 -17.85 11.77 -3.21
N ARG A 455 -16.90 11.77 -4.16
CA ARG A 455 -15.57 11.15 -4.03
C ARG A 455 -15.61 9.71 -3.47
N PRO A 456 -16.48 8.81 -3.98
CA PRO A 456 -16.79 7.54 -3.31
C PRO A 456 -15.65 6.52 -3.30
N LEU A 457 -14.71 6.58 -4.25
CA LEU A 457 -13.56 5.68 -4.29
C LEU A 457 -12.68 5.83 -3.04
N TYR A 458 -12.51 7.06 -2.53
CA TYR A 458 -11.77 7.31 -1.28
C TYR A 458 -12.40 6.61 -0.07
N ASN A 459 -13.74 6.54 -0.03
CA ASN A 459 -14.42 5.78 1.02
C ASN A 459 -14.13 4.28 0.86
N CYS A 460 -14.17 3.75 -0.37
CA CYS A 460 -13.88 2.33 -0.63
C CYS A 460 -12.44 1.95 -0.24
N GLU A 461 -11.46 2.81 -0.56
CA GLU A 461 -10.06 2.65 -0.16
C GLU A 461 -9.90 2.69 1.36
N ARG A 462 -10.58 3.63 2.04
CA ARG A 462 -10.54 3.72 3.51
C ARG A 462 -11.21 2.52 4.19
N LEU A 463 -12.27 1.95 3.62
CA LEU A 463 -12.84 0.71 4.12
C LEU A 463 -11.84 -0.44 4.02
N ARG A 464 -11.19 -0.60 2.87
CA ARG A 464 -10.13 -1.61 2.67
C ARG A 464 -8.99 -1.42 3.68
N ASN A 465 -8.50 -0.21 3.86
CA ASN A 465 -7.44 0.08 4.84
C ASN A 465 -7.91 -0.22 6.27
N SER A 466 -9.18 0.06 6.60
CA SER A 466 -9.76 -0.27 7.90
C SER A 466 -9.89 -1.77 8.09
N ALA A 467 -10.25 -2.53 7.05
CA ALA A 467 -10.31 -3.99 7.08
C ALA A 467 -8.92 -4.58 7.35
N SER A 468 -7.89 -4.13 6.63
CA SER A 468 -6.51 -4.55 6.86
C SER A 468 -6.04 -4.29 8.29
N ARG A 469 -6.41 -3.14 8.88
CA ARG A 469 -6.00 -2.79 10.26
C ARG A 469 -6.51 -3.77 11.32
N ILE A 470 -7.62 -4.47 11.05
CA ILE A 470 -8.21 -5.46 11.96
C ILE A 470 -8.20 -6.87 11.35
N ALA A 471 -7.25 -7.13 10.44
CA ALA A 471 -7.00 -8.43 9.80
C ALA A 471 -8.20 -9.04 9.06
N LEU A 472 -9.17 -8.23 8.63
CA LEU A 472 -10.25 -8.67 7.74
C LEU A 472 -9.75 -8.81 6.29
N PRO A 473 -10.39 -9.66 5.47
CA PRO A 473 -9.98 -9.89 4.09
C PRO A 473 -10.03 -8.60 3.27
N SER A 474 -9.06 -8.47 2.38
CA SER A 474 -9.00 -7.36 1.43
C SER A 474 -9.92 -7.60 0.24
N PHE A 475 -10.14 -6.55 -0.53
CA PHE A 475 -10.93 -6.54 -1.77
C PHE A 475 -10.48 -5.35 -2.63
N ASP A 476 -10.77 -5.39 -3.95
CA ASP A 476 -10.56 -4.24 -4.83
C ASP A 476 -11.59 -3.14 -4.51
N PRO A 477 -11.16 -1.92 -4.11
CA PRO A 477 -12.06 -0.79 -3.88
C PRO A 477 -12.99 -0.46 -5.06
N LYS A 478 -12.56 -0.73 -6.31
CA LYS A 478 -13.38 -0.49 -7.51
C LYS A 478 -14.56 -1.45 -7.62
N GLU A 479 -14.38 -2.71 -7.20
CA GLU A 479 -15.47 -3.70 -7.18
C GLU A 479 -16.51 -3.35 -6.11
N LEU A 480 -16.06 -2.89 -4.94
CA LEU A 480 -16.97 -2.33 -3.92
C LEU A 480 -17.73 -1.10 -4.45
N LEU A 481 -17.04 -0.21 -5.18
CA LEU A 481 -17.68 0.97 -5.76
C LEU A 481 -18.76 0.59 -6.79
N LYS A 482 -18.53 -0.41 -7.64
CA LYS A 482 -19.54 -0.93 -8.58
C LYS A 482 -20.78 -1.45 -7.85
N LEU A 483 -20.60 -2.16 -6.73
CA LEU A 483 -21.73 -2.62 -5.90
C LEU A 483 -22.51 -1.44 -5.29
N ILE A 484 -21.82 -0.39 -4.82
CA ILE A 484 -22.46 0.83 -4.30
C ILE A 484 -23.26 1.53 -5.40
N HIS A 485 -22.68 1.71 -6.60
CA HIS A 485 -23.38 2.25 -7.78
C HIS A 485 -24.64 1.44 -8.07
N ARG A 486 -24.53 0.11 -8.05
CA ARG A 486 -25.65 -0.77 -8.35
C ARG A 486 -26.77 -0.65 -7.33
N LEU A 487 -26.46 -0.59 -6.04
CA LEU A 487 -27.47 -0.35 -5.01
C LEU A 487 -28.11 1.05 -5.16
N CYS A 488 -27.31 2.06 -5.46
CA CYS A 488 -27.82 3.42 -5.69
C CYS A 488 -28.78 3.48 -6.88
N ALA A 489 -28.46 2.81 -7.99
CA ALA A 489 -29.32 2.75 -9.18
C ALA A 489 -30.67 2.06 -8.89
N LEU A 490 -30.66 1.02 -8.05
CA LEU A 490 -31.87 0.26 -7.68
C LEU A 490 -32.79 1.00 -6.69
N GLU A 491 -32.22 1.74 -5.76
CA GLU A 491 -32.96 2.30 -4.62
C GLU A 491 -33.24 3.81 -4.78
N SER A 492 -32.26 4.58 -5.27
CA SER A 492 -32.35 6.04 -5.26
C SER A 492 -33.44 6.64 -6.15
N PRO A 493 -33.83 6.07 -7.32
CA PRO A 493 -34.91 6.65 -8.13
C PRO A 493 -36.23 6.80 -7.36
N LYS A 494 -36.55 5.80 -6.51
CA LYS A 494 -37.75 5.81 -5.68
C LYS A 494 -37.58 6.72 -4.46
N TRP A 495 -36.45 6.60 -3.77
CA TRP A 495 -36.23 7.23 -2.48
C TRP A 495 -35.77 8.69 -2.58
N LEU A 496 -35.21 9.08 -3.74
CA LEU A 496 -34.83 10.44 -4.11
C LEU A 496 -35.43 10.78 -5.48
N PRO A 497 -36.74 11.03 -5.59
CA PRO A 497 -37.38 11.22 -6.89
C PRO A 497 -36.96 12.56 -7.53
N LYS A 498 -37.00 12.61 -8.87
CA LYS A 498 -36.49 13.77 -9.65
C LYS A 498 -37.23 15.09 -9.38
N ASP A 499 -38.48 15.02 -8.97
CA ASP A 499 -39.30 16.18 -8.60
C ASP A 499 -38.96 16.76 -7.21
N LYS A 500 -38.06 16.12 -6.46
CA LYS A 500 -37.59 16.56 -5.14
C LYS A 500 -36.05 16.59 -5.07
N PRO A 501 -35.39 17.49 -5.81
CA PRO A 501 -33.94 17.65 -5.72
C PRO A 501 -33.51 18.23 -4.37
N GLY A 502 -32.22 18.15 -4.06
CA GLY A 502 -31.66 18.67 -2.80
C GLY A 502 -31.72 17.70 -1.62
N ALA A 503 -32.13 16.45 -1.86
CA ALA A 503 -32.19 15.39 -0.85
C ALA A 503 -31.03 14.38 -1.00
N ALA A 504 -30.78 13.61 0.07
CA ALA A 504 -29.71 12.62 0.11
C ALA A 504 -30.11 11.33 0.84
N LEU A 505 -29.50 10.21 0.43
CA LEU A 505 -29.50 8.97 1.20
C LEU A 505 -28.10 8.72 1.75
N TYR A 506 -28.03 8.19 2.96
CA TYR A 506 -26.77 7.75 3.55
C TYR A 506 -26.51 6.29 3.22
N ILE A 507 -25.29 5.99 2.80
CA ILE A 507 -24.84 4.65 2.40
C ILE A 507 -23.86 4.13 3.45
N ARG A 508 -24.09 2.90 3.90
CA ARG A 508 -23.31 2.24 4.96
C ARG A 508 -22.81 0.87 4.49
N PRO A 509 -21.64 0.82 3.83
CA PRO A 509 -20.87 -0.41 3.72
C PRO A 509 -20.36 -0.82 5.10
N THR A 510 -20.40 -2.09 5.44
CA THR A 510 -19.92 -2.62 6.73
C THR A 510 -19.35 -4.01 6.54
N LEU A 511 -18.20 -4.25 7.17
CA LEU A 511 -17.49 -5.52 7.16
C LEU A 511 -17.41 -6.06 8.58
N ILE A 512 -17.87 -7.28 8.80
CA ILE A 512 -17.92 -7.94 10.11
C ILE A 512 -17.29 -9.32 10.04
N ARG A 513 -16.52 -9.69 11.06
CA ARG A 513 -16.09 -11.08 11.24
C ARG A 513 -17.25 -11.92 11.79
N SER A 514 -17.75 -12.85 10.98
CA SER A 514 -18.92 -13.68 11.28
C SER A 514 -18.58 -15.06 11.84
N ASP A 515 -17.28 -15.41 11.97
CA ASP A 515 -16.80 -16.69 12.52
C ASP A 515 -17.64 -17.18 13.72
N PRO A 516 -18.17 -18.42 13.70
CA PRO A 516 -18.92 -18.96 14.82
C PRO A 516 -18.00 -19.46 15.96
N SER A 517 -16.96 -18.70 16.32
CA SER A 517 -15.91 -19.12 17.26
C SER A 517 -15.48 -18.00 18.21
N LEU A 518 -15.30 -18.36 19.49
CA LEU A 518 -14.68 -17.50 20.51
C LEU A 518 -13.13 -17.50 20.43
N GLY A 519 -12.53 -18.29 19.54
CA GLY A 519 -11.08 -18.34 19.42
C GLY A 519 -10.49 -17.01 18.93
N PHE A 520 -9.46 -16.51 19.60
CA PHE A 520 -8.69 -15.37 19.14
C PHE A 520 -7.67 -15.81 18.06
N LYS A 521 -8.14 -15.89 16.81
CA LYS A 521 -7.37 -16.34 15.64
C LYS A 521 -7.65 -15.46 14.42
N ALA A 522 -6.98 -15.68 13.29
CA ALA A 522 -7.32 -15.01 12.02
C ALA A 522 -8.78 -15.32 11.58
N PRO A 523 -9.44 -14.45 10.80
CA PRO A 523 -10.81 -14.68 10.33
C PRO A 523 -10.92 -15.91 9.42
N GLU A 524 -11.96 -16.71 9.62
CA GLU A 524 -12.34 -17.82 8.74
C GLU A 524 -13.60 -17.51 7.90
N GLU A 525 -14.47 -16.64 8.41
CA GLU A 525 -15.72 -16.21 7.82
C GLU A 525 -15.95 -14.71 8.06
N VAL A 526 -16.25 -13.98 6.98
CA VAL A 526 -16.49 -12.54 7.01
C VAL A 526 -17.71 -12.22 6.17
N GLN A 527 -18.47 -11.23 6.61
CA GLN A 527 -19.62 -10.74 5.88
C GLN A 527 -19.46 -9.25 5.56
N LEU A 528 -19.59 -8.92 4.28
CA LEU A 528 -19.79 -7.56 3.78
C LEU A 528 -21.28 -7.34 3.57
N TYR A 529 -21.78 -6.19 4.02
CA TYR A 529 -23.10 -5.73 3.62
C TYR A 529 -23.13 -4.23 3.38
N ILE A 530 -24.00 -3.80 2.47
CA ILE A 530 -24.17 -2.41 2.06
C ILE A 530 -25.66 -2.09 2.12
N PHE A 531 -26.03 -1.11 2.93
CA PHE A 531 -27.41 -0.64 3.01
C PHE A 531 -27.49 0.87 2.93
N MET A 532 -28.70 1.36 2.65
CA MET A 532 -29.00 2.78 2.56
C MET A 532 -30.08 3.14 3.58
N ILE A 533 -29.98 4.34 4.16
CA ILE A 533 -31.01 4.91 5.02
C ILE A 533 -31.35 6.31 4.55
N TYR A 534 -32.59 6.73 4.77
CA TYR A 534 -32.98 8.10 4.52
C TYR A 534 -32.21 9.04 5.46
N TRP A 535 -31.61 10.10 4.91
CA TRP A 535 -30.83 11.06 5.70
C TRP A 535 -31.56 12.41 5.75
N PRO A 536 -31.84 12.95 6.95
CA PRO A 536 -32.51 14.24 7.07
C PRO A 536 -31.65 15.35 6.43
N SER A 537 -32.30 16.22 5.68
CA SER A 537 -31.67 17.47 5.27
C SER A 537 -31.36 18.32 6.51
N PRO A 538 -30.20 19.00 6.56
CA PRO A 538 -29.91 19.94 7.63
C PRO A 538 -31.04 20.98 7.73
N LYS A 539 -31.59 21.19 8.92
CA LYS A 539 -32.61 22.22 9.13
C LYS A 539 -31.98 23.61 8.93
N THR A 540 -32.64 24.47 8.17
CA THR A 540 -32.28 25.88 8.00
C THR A 540 -32.66 26.68 9.25
N THR A 541 -32.05 26.40 10.40
CA THR A 541 -32.31 27.10 11.65
C THR A 541 -31.10 27.93 12.06
N GLY A 542 -30.91 29.09 11.42
CA GLY A 542 -29.86 30.06 11.76
C GLY A 542 -28.42 29.51 11.78
N LEU A 543 -27.45 30.37 12.06
CA LEU A 543 -26.09 29.92 12.40
C LEU A 543 -26.09 29.48 13.87
N GLN A 544 -26.37 28.20 14.12
CA GLN A 544 -26.18 27.60 15.44
C GLN A 544 -24.90 26.77 15.43
N GLY A 545 -23.90 27.22 16.18
CA GLY A 545 -22.63 26.53 16.31
C GLY A 545 -22.68 25.40 17.34
N THR A 546 -21.82 24.40 17.18
CA THR A 546 -21.65 23.33 18.15
C THR A 546 -20.92 23.81 19.39
N ARG A 547 -21.32 23.30 20.55
CA ARG A 547 -20.60 23.46 21.81
C ARG A 547 -19.79 22.21 22.08
N LEU A 548 -18.48 22.36 22.25
CA LEU A 548 -17.55 21.26 22.46
C LEU A 548 -17.10 21.18 23.92
N LEU A 549 -17.07 19.97 24.48
CA LEU A 549 -16.42 19.71 25.76
C LEU A 549 -15.05 19.07 25.50
N ALA A 550 -13.97 19.75 25.90
CA ALA A 550 -12.63 19.19 25.80
C ALA A 550 -12.47 17.95 26.69
N SER A 551 -11.86 16.90 26.15
CA SER A 551 -11.59 15.69 26.92
C SER A 551 -10.59 15.95 28.04
N SER A 552 -10.77 15.26 29.17
CA SER A 552 -9.82 15.31 30.29
C SER A 552 -8.50 14.59 29.96
N GLU A 553 -7.45 14.81 30.76
CA GLU A 553 -6.14 14.17 30.56
C GLU A 553 -6.18 12.65 30.64
N SER A 554 -7.10 12.09 31.43
CA SER A 554 -7.28 10.65 31.57
C SER A 554 -8.06 10.00 30.42
N VAL A 555 -8.53 10.80 29.46
CA VAL A 555 -9.45 10.37 28.41
C VAL A 555 -8.86 10.70 27.05
N VAL A 556 -8.61 9.67 26.25
CA VAL A 556 -8.13 9.79 24.88
C VAL A 556 -9.02 8.99 23.94
N ARG A 557 -9.20 9.51 22.71
CA ARG A 557 -9.95 8.81 21.65
C ARG A 557 -9.14 7.71 20.98
N ALA A 558 -7.85 7.98 20.80
CA ALA A 558 -6.88 7.15 20.10
C ALA A 558 -5.49 7.39 20.67
N TRP A 559 -4.57 6.46 20.41
CA TRP A 559 -3.19 6.49 20.89
C TRP A 559 -2.24 5.98 19.78
N PRO A 560 -0.95 6.37 19.74
CA PRO A 560 -0.01 5.89 18.73
C PRO A 560 0.07 4.38 18.64
N GLY A 561 0.11 3.84 17.43
CA GLY A 561 0.04 2.39 17.21
C GLY A 561 -1.34 1.77 17.50
N GLY A 562 -2.36 2.58 17.83
CA GLY A 562 -3.75 2.15 17.99
C GLY A 562 -4.51 2.06 16.65
N THR A 563 -5.84 2.06 16.72
CA THR A 563 -6.71 1.96 15.53
C THR A 563 -7.34 3.29 15.12
N GLY A 564 -6.86 4.42 15.64
CA GLY A 564 -7.48 5.74 15.50
C GLY A 564 -7.68 6.22 14.06
N ALA A 565 -6.74 5.90 13.18
CA ALA A 565 -6.78 6.22 11.75
C ALA A 565 -7.66 5.28 10.91
N ALA A 566 -8.20 4.22 11.51
CA ALA A 566 -9.12 3.28 10.85
C ALA A 566 -10.56 3.48 11.34
N LYS A 567 -11.53 3.21 10.46
CA LYS A 567 -12.97 3.38 10.75
C LYS A 567 -13.58 2.10 11.35
N VAL A 568 -13.04 1.71 12.51
CA VAL A 568 -13.41 0.47 13.21
C VAL A 568 -14.43 0.74 14.31
N GLY A 569 -15.36 -0.21 14.54
CA GLY A 569 -16.44 -0.05 15.52
C GLY A 569 -15.94 0.23 16.94
N GLY A 570 -14.84 -0.41 17.35
CA GLY A 570 -14.25 -0.26 18.69
C GLY A 570 -13.88 1.17 19.06
N ASN A 571 -13.43 1.98 18.08
CA ASN A 571 -13.08 3.39 18.30
C ASN A 571 -14.29 4.24 18.72
N TYR A 572 -15.49 3.89 18.23
CA TYR A 572 -16.71 4.61 18.51
C TYR A 572 -17.32 4.15 19.84
N ALA A 573 -17.28 2.85 20.12
CA ALA A 573 -17.80 2.30 21.37
C ALA A 573 -17.11 2.90 22.60
N ALA A 574 -15.77 2.99 22.58
CA ALA A 574 -15.00 3.57 23.69
C ALA A 574 -15.30 5.07 23.92
N ALA A 575 -15.66 5.79 22.86
CA ALA A 575 -15.97 7.22 22.90
C ALA A 575 -17.37 7.55 23.47
N LEU A 576 -18.29 6.58 23.54
CA LEU A 576 -19.70 6.83 23.89
C LEU A 576 -19.88 7.38 25.30
N VAL A 577 -19.09 6.91 26.26
CA VAL A 577 -19.18 7.36 27.66
C VAL A 577 -18.97 8.87 27.76
N GLU A 578 -17.94 9.37 27.09
CA GLU A 578 -17.61 10.80 27.07
C GLU A 578 -18.65 11.61 26.31
N HIS A 579 -19.20 11.07 25.22
CA HIS A 579 -20.29 11.72 24.49
C HIS A 579 -21.54 11.87 25.36
N VAL A 580 -21.91 10.84 26.13
CA VAL A 580 -23.04 10.90 27.07
C VAL A 580 -22.78 11.95 28.16
N GLN A 581 -21.56 11.98 28.71
CA GLN A 581 -21.18 12.98 29.73
C GLN A 581 -21.21 14.41 29.19
N ALA A 582 -20.67 14.64 27.98
CA ALA A 582 -20.72 15.94 27.32
C ALA A 582 -22.16 16.40 27.12
N LYS A 583 -23.02 15.52 26.60
CA LYS A 583 -24.45 15.82 26.39
C LYS A 583 -25.19 16.13 27.69
N ALA A 584 -24.93 15.38 28.75
CA ALA A 584 -25.51 15.63 30.07
C ALA A 584 -25.10 17.00 30.65
N ARG A 585 -23.93 17.51 30.28
CA ARG A 585 -23.43 18.84 30.64
C ARG A 585 -23.86 19.94 29.66
N GLY A 586 -24.69 19.61 28.67
CA GLY A 586 -25.19 20.56 27.68
C GLY A 586 -24.21 20.84 26.54
N PHE A 587 -23.23 19.98 26.28
CA PHE A 587 -22.35 20.09 25.11
C PHE A 587 -22.80 19.14 24.00
N ASP A 588 -22.57 19.51 22.75
CA ASP A 588 -23.04 18.76 21.59
C ASP A 588 -22.08 17.64 21.20
N GLN A 589 -20.77 17.84 21.38
CA GLN A 589 -19.70 16.90 21.05
C GLN A 589 -18.52 17.02 22.03
N VAL A 590 -17.63 16.03 21.99
CA VAL A 590 -16.34 16.04 22.71
C VAL A 590 -15.25 16.57 21.78
N LEU A 591 -14.43 17.51 22.25
CA LEU A 591 -13.17 17.87 21.59
C LEU A 591 -12.07 16.94 22.14
N TRP A 592 -11.55 16.07 21.29
CA TRP A 592 -10.58 15.07 21.69
C TRP A 592 -9.18 15.64 21.76
N LEU A 593 -8.60 15.56 22.95
CA LEU A 593 -7.24 15.98 23.24
C LEU A 593 -6.32 14.76 23.39
N TYR A 594 -5.05 14.94 23.04
CA TYR A 594 -4.03 13.92 23.14
C TYR A 594 -2.72 14.47 23.71
N GLY A 595 -2.03 13.66 24.50
CA GLY A 595 -0.69 13.98 25.00
C GLY A 595 -0.67 15.01 26.13
N PRO A 596 0.51 15.18 26.75
CA PRO A 596 0.71 16.12 27.87
C PRO A 596 0.54 17.59 27.45
N ASP A 597 0.75 17.89 26.17
CA ASP A 597 0.59 19.20 25.55
C ASP A 597 -0.82 19.45 25.03
N ARG A 598 -1.79 18.57 25.35
CA ARG A 598 -3.22 18.73 25.03
C ARG A 598 -3.46 19.03 23.54
N GLN A 599 -2.84 18.24 22.66
CA GLN A 599 -2.99 18.35 21.21
C GLN A 599 -4.44 18.07 20.79
N ILE A 600 -5.01 18.96 19.99
CA ILE A 600 -6.33 18.79 19.37
C ILE A 600 -6.23 17.71 18.29
N THR A 601 -7.13 16.74 18.32
CA THR A 601 -7.17 15.66 17.32
C THR A 601 -8.43 15.74 16.46
N GLU A 602 -9.61 15.52 17.07
CA GLU A 602 -10.90 15.46 16.40
C GLU A 602 -12.02 16.07 17.28
N ALA A 603 -13.17 16.38 16.69
CA ALA A 603 -14.36 16.81 17.43
C ALA A 603 -15.49 15.79 17.19
N GLY A 604 -15.81 15.02 18.22
CA GLY A 604 -16.76 13.91 18.14
C GLY A 604 -16.24 12.84 17.18
N ALA A 605 -16.94 12.67 16.06
CA ALA A 605 -16.60 11.74 14.97
C ALA A 605 -16.18 12.48 13.68
N ALA A 606 -15.75 13.73 13.80
CA ALA A 606 -15.40 14.62 12.69
C ALA A 606 -13.99 15.20 12.86
N ASN A 607 -13.33 15.49 11.75
CA ASN A 607 -12.07 16.24 11.77
C ASN A 607 -12.35 17.72 12.13
N ILE A 608 -11.35 18.44 12.63
CA ILE A 608 -11.50 19.82 13.10
C ILE A 608 -10.50 20.75 12.43
N PHE A 609 -10.96 21.95 12.10
CA PHE A 609 -10.17 23.03 11.51
C PHE A 609 -10.27 24.29 12.38
N ILE A 610 -9.20 25.06 12.39
CA ILE A 610 -9.12 26.35 13.09
C ILE A 610 -8.66 27.41 12.12
N ILE A 611 -9.35 28.54 12.08
CA ILE A 611 -8.93 29.76 11.39
C ILE A 611 -8.53 30.79 12.44
N TRP A 612 -7.31 31.28 12.37
CA TRP A 612 -6.80 32.32 13.25
C TRP A 612 -5.85 33.27 12.52
N LYS A 613 -5.44 34.33 13.20
CA LYS A 613 -4.26 35.11 12.82
C LYS A 613 -3.02 34.59 13.56
N THR A 614 -1.89 34.56 12.87
CA THR A 614 -0.58 34.42 13.51
C THR A 614 -0.25 35.67 14.33
N THR A 615 0.79 35.61 15.15
CA THR A 615 1.33 36.78 15.86
C THR A 615 1.84 37.87 14.92
N SER A 616 2.26 37.52 13.70
CA SER A 616 2.62 38.47 12.63
C SER A 616 1.41 39.06 11.90
N GLY A 617 0.19 38.58 12.18
CA GLY A 617 -1.06 39.07 11.59
C GLY A 617 -1.53 38.32 10.34
N SER A 618 -0.76 37.37 9.82
CA SER A 618 -1.13 36.52 8.68
C SER A 618 -2.29 35.58 9.03
N LEU A 619 -3.20 35.34 8.09
CA LEU A 619 -4.33 34.43 8.28
C LEU A 619 -3.90 32.99 7.98
N GLN A 620 -4.25 32.07 8.88
CA GLN A 620 -3.99 30.63 8.70
C GLN A 620 -5.25 29.82 8.95
N MET A 621 -5.41 28.75 8.18
CA MET A 621 -6.35 27.65 8.41
C MET A 621 -5.53 26.39 8.70
N VAL A 622 -5.71 25.85 9.89
CA VAL A 622 -4.93 24.70 10.37
C VAL A 622 -5.82 23.51 10.71
N THR A 623 -5.33 22.32 10.44
CA THR A 623 -5.90 21.04 10.91
C THR A 623 -4.78 20.12 11.37
N SER A 624 -5.08 19.24 12.32
CA SER A 624 -4.11 18.27 12.81
C SER A 624 -3.72 17.25 11.72
N PRO A 625 -2.45 16.79 11.66
CA PRO A 625 -1.88 16.09 10.50
C PRO A 625 -2.20 14.59 10.52
N LEU A 626 -2.14 13.96 9.34
CA LEU A 626 -2.16 12.49 9.22
C LEU A 626 -0.71 11.98 9.32
N ASP A 627 -0.21 11.85 10.55
CA ASP A 627 1.17 11.44 10.84
C ASP A 627 1.27 9.97 11.29
N GLU A 628 2.49 9.50 11.57
CA GLU A 628 2.80 8.15 12.01
C GLU A 628 2.10 7.75 13.33
N ASN A 629 1.63 8.73 14.11
CA ASN A 629 0.89 8.46 15.34
C ASN A 629 -0.51 7.90 15.06
N ASN A 630 -1.02 7.99 13.83
CA ASN A 630 -2.29 7.37 13.43
C ASN A 630 -3.48 7.74 14.35
N LEU A 631 -3.47 8.97 14.88
CA LEU A 631 -4.47 9.48 15.83
C LEU A 631 -5.73 10.00 15.17
N ILE A 632 -5.69 10.28 13.86
CA ILE A 632 -6.73 11.03 13.16
C ILE A 632 -7.27 10.18 12.03
N LEU A 633 -8.60 10.13 11.89
CA LEU A 633 -9.22 9.45 10.78
C LEU A 633 -9.04 10.28 9.50
N ALA A 634 -8.55 9.66 8.43
CA ALA A 634 -8.37 10.30 7.12
C ALA A 634 -9.71 10.60 6.44
N GLY A 635 -10.40 11.66 6.87
CA GLY A 635 -11.73 12.04 6.40
C GLY A 635 -11.77 12.50 4.94
N ASN A 636 -12.77 12.03 4.18
CA ASN A 636 -12.98 12.46 2.78
C ASN A 636 -13.33 13.96 2.71
N THR A 637 -14.19 14.42 3.62
CA THR A 637 -14.52 15.84 3.74
C THR A 637 -13.30 16.67 4.17
N ARG A 638 -12.48 16.20 5.11
CA ARG A 638 -11.22 16.87 5.51
C ARG A 638 -10.31 17.11 4.31
N ARG A 639 -10.04 16.06 3.53
CA ARG A 639 -9.22 16.15 2.32
C ARG A 639 -9.78 17.17 1.34
N SER A 640 -11.09 17.12 1.10
CA SER A 640 -11.76 18.04 0.18
C SER A 640 -11.68 19.50 0.65
N ILE A 641 -11.77 19.75 1.95
CA ILE A 641 -11.63 21.09 2.53
C ILE A 641 -10.21 21.61 2.41
N ILE A 642 -9.18 20.76 2.61
CA ILE A 642 -7.79 21.17 2.39
C ILE A 642 -7.58 21.55 0.93
N GLU A 643 -7.98 20.69 -0.01
CA GLU A 643 -7.83 20.93 -1.45
C GLU A 643 -8.58 22.19 -1.91
N LEU A 644 -9.82 22.41 -1.45
CA LEU A 644 -10.57 23.64 -1.75
C LEU A 644 -9.93 24.87 -1.13
N SER A 645 -9.53 24.80 0.14
CA SER A 645 -8.92 25.95 0.82
C SER A 645 -7.60 26.35 0.17
N GLN A 646 -6.79 25.37 -0.27
CA GLN A 646 -5.55 25.66 -1.00
C GLN A 646 -5.85 26.36 -2.33
N ALA A 647 -6.81 25.85 -3.10
CA ALA A 647 -7.18 26.43 -4.39
C ALA A 647 -7.81 27.83 -4.26
N MET A 648 -8.66 28.04 -3.24
CA MET A 648 -9.47 29.25 -3.11
C MET A 648 -8.80 30.35 -2.28
N PHE A 649 -7.93 29.99 -1.32
CA PHE A 649 -7.43 30.92 -0.31
C PHE A 649 -5.91 30.93 -0.19
N ASP A 650 -5.22 29.83 -0.52
CA ASP A 650 -3.75 29.71 -0.45
C ASP A 650 -3.10 29.79 -1.84
N SER A 651 -3.65 30.64 -2.70
CA SER A 651 -3.13 30.90 -4.04
C SER A 651 -2.79 32.38 -4.19
N GLU A 652 -1.90 32.71 -5.13
CA GLU A 652 -1.59 34.10 -5.47
C GLU A 652 -2.81 34.83 -6.07
N ASP A 653 -3.73 34.08 -6.66
CA ASP A 653 -4.97 34.55 -7.27
C ASP A 653 -6.13 34.68 -6.27
N ALA A 654 -5.91 34.39 -4.98
CA ALA A 654 -6.96 34.50 -3.97
C ALA A 654 -7.49 35.95 -3.89
N GLU A 655 -8.83 36.09 -3.85
CA GLU A 655 -9.45 37.42 -3.75
C GLU A 655 -8.92 38.21 -2.55
N ASP A 656 -8.84 39.53 -2.71
CA ASP A 656 -8.33 40.39 -1.65
C ASP A 656 -9.16 40.23 -0.36
N GLY A 657 -8.48 40.06 0.76
CA GLY A 657 -9.08 39.75 2.05
C GLY A 657 -9.46 38.27 2.30
N LEU A 658 -9.31 37.37 1.32
CA LEU A 658 -9.50 35.92 1.48
C LEU A 658 -8.22 35.12 1.65
N ARG A 659 -7.04 35.70 1.32
CA ARG A 659 -5.76 34.99 1.42
C ARG A 659 -5.56 34.36 2.80
N CYS A 660 -5.33 33.05 2.83
CA CYS A 660 -5.24 32.23 4.03
C CYS A 660 -4.32 31.04 3.78
N GLU A 661 -3.21 30.97 4.52
CA GLU A 661 -2.27 29.85 4.45
C GLU A 661 -2.92 28.58 5.03
N VAL A 662 -2.79 27.44 4.35
CA VAL A 662 -3.45 26.18 4.75
C VAL A 662 -2.41 25.16 5.20
N LEU A 663 -2.45 24.78 6.48
CA LEU A 663 -1.43 23.91 7.09
C LEU A 663 -2.01 22.67 7.76
N GLU A 664 -1.35 21.54 7.53
CA GLU A 664 -1.51 20.33 8.33
C GLU A 664 -0.41 20.29 9.39
N ARG A 665 -0.75 20.60 10.65
CA ARG A 665 0.23 20.64 11.75
C ARG A 665 -0.41 20.31 13.09
N LYS A 666 0.40 19.86 14.05
CA LYS A 666 -0.07 19.67 15.44
C LYS A 666 -0.54 21.02 16.00
N ILE A 667 -1.66 20.99 16.70
CA ILE A 667 -2.30 22.17 17.29
C ILE A 667 -2.57 21.83 18.75
N THR A 668 -2.13 22.70 19.66
CA THR A 668 -2.37 22.51 21.10
C THR A 668 -3.51 23.39 21.61
N MET A 669 -4.14 22.97 22.71
CA MET A 669 -5.12 23.85 23.40
C MET A 669 -4.50 25.14 23.92
N ILE A 670 -3.21 25.12 24.28
CA ILE A 670 -2.46 26.30 24.71
C ILE A 670 -2.48 27.37 23.61
N GLU A 671 -2.14 27.00 22.37
CA GLU A 671 -2.18 27.92 21.24
C GLU A 671 -3.59 28.50 20.99
N VAL A 672 -4.63 27.68 21.17
CA VAL A 672 -6.02 28.11 20.98
C VAL A 672 -6.46 29.07 22.09
N GLU A 673 -6.11 28.79 23.35
CA GLU A 673 -6.37 29.67 24.50
C GLU A 673 -5.66 31.03 24.33
N GLU A 674 -4.38 31.02 23.94
CA GLU A 674 -3.60 32.24 23.66
C GLU A 674 -4.20 33.04 22.51
N ALA A 675 -4.52 32.37 21.39
CA ALA A 675 -5.15 33.03 20.24
C ALA A 675 -6.52 33.61 20.59
N ALA A 676 -7.29 32.97 21.47
CA ALA A 676 -8.57 33.50 21.93
C ALA A 676 -8.38 34.73 22.83
N HIS A 677 -7.42 34.69 23.75
CA HIS A 677 -7.11 35.82 24.65
C HIS A 677 -6.61 37.05 23.88
N GLU A 678 -5.91 36.84 22.76
CA GLU A 678 -5.35 37.89 21.91
C GLU A 678 -6.28 38.32 20.75
N ASP A 679 -7.55 37.91 20.76
CA ASP A 679 -8.53 38.18 19.68
C ASP A 679 -8.07 37.72 18.27
N ARG A 680 -7.14 36.75 18.21
CA ARG A 680 -6.63 36.14 16.99
C ARG A 680 -7.43 34.93 16.53
N LEU A 681 -8.18 34.27 17.42
CA LEU A 681 -9.03 33.13 17.09
C LEU A 681 -10.31 33.59 16.34
N LEU A 682 -10.46 33.18 15.08
CA LEU A 682 -11.52 33.70 14.21
C LEU A 682 -12.66 32.71 13.96
N SER A 683 -12.35 31.44 13.73
CA SER A 683 -13.34 30.39 13.52
C SER A 683 -12.78 29.03 13.89
N ILE A 684 -13.66 28.15 14.37
CA ILE A 684 -13.38 26.72 14.56
C ILE A 684 -14.56 25.99 13.92
N PHE A 685 -14.28 24.94 13.15
CA PHE A 685 -15.34 24.15 12.54
C PHE A 685 -14.94 22.68 12.38
N SER A 686 -15.93 21.80 12.49
CA SER A 686 -15.79 20.37 12.29
C SER A 686 -16.28 19.95 10.92
N VAL A 687 -15.62 18.96 10.33
CA VAL A 687 -15.93 18.47 8.98
C VAL A 687 -16.11 16.96 8.93
N GLY A 688 -17.12 16.51 8.20
CA GLY A 688 -17.43 15.09 8.03
C GLY A 688 -18.73 14.84 7.28
N THR A 689 -18.94 13.62 6.77
CA THR A 689 -20.07 13.28 5.87
C THR A 689 -21.45 13.65 6.41
N ALA A 690 -21.67 13.59 7.73
CA ALA A 690 -22.97 13.83 8.36
C ALA A 690 -23.50 15.25 8.13
N TYR A 691 -22.68 16.28 8.39
CA TYR A 691 -23.05 17.70 8.39
C TYR A 691 -22.20 18.55 7.43
N TRP A 692 -21.19 17.94 6.81
CA TRP A 692 -20.13 18.53 5.97
C TRP A 692 -19.25 19.54 6.67
N ILE A 693 -19.81 20.68 7.09
CA ILE A 693 -19.09 21.77 7.76
C ILE A 693 -20.01 22.36 8.83
N GLN A 694 -19.62 22.18 10.09
CA GLN A 694 -20.34 22.69 11.25
C GLN A 694 -19.41 23.58 12.06
N GLU A 695 -19.77 24.86 12.22
CA GLU A 695 -18.99 25.79 13.05
C GLU A 695 -19.19 25.51 14.53
N THR A 696 -18.16 25.80 15.32
CA THR A 696 -18.14 25.70 16.78
C THR A 696 -18.38 27.08 17.38
N ALA A 697 -19.34 27.18 18.28
CA ALA A 697 -19.64 28.41 19.02
C ALA A 697 -18.82 28.51 20.31
N GLU A 698 -18.59 27.38 20.99
CA GLU A 698 -17.97 27.36 22.30
C GLU A 698 -17.12 26.11 22.50
N ILE A 699 -16.01 26.25 23.21
CA ILE A 699 -15.22 25.14 23.76
C ILE A 699 -15.16 25.31 25.27
N ASN A 700 -15.57 24.27 26.01
CA ASN A 700 -15.29 24.18 27.44
C ASN A 700 -14.04 23.36 27.68
N ILE A 701 -13.02 23.96 28.29
CA ILE A 701 -11.80 23.30 28.74
C ILE A 701 -11.63 23.53 30.24
N ASP A 702 -11.63 22.44 31.01
CA ASP A 702 -11.43 22.45 32.46
C ASP A 702 -12.30 23.49 33.20
N GLY A 703 -13.55 23.64 32.75
CA GLY A 703 -14.54 24.57 33.33
C GLY A 703 -14.49 26.00 32.77
N ARG A 704 -13.50 26.34 31.94
CA ARG A 704 -13.39 27.64 31.26
C ARG A 704 -14.06 27.58 29.90
N ILE A 705 -14.76 28.66 29.52
CA ILE A 705 -15.45 28.77 28.23
C ILE A 705 -14.64 29.67 27.30
N ILE A 706 -14.26 29.11 26.15
CA ILE A 706 -13.72 29.84 25.01
C ILE A 706 -14.87 30.06 24.02
N SER A 707 -15.27 31.33 23.83
CA SER A 707 -16.30 31.68 22.85
C SER A 707 -15.68 31.95 21.48
N VAL A 708 -16.27 31.37 20.43
CA VAL A 708 -15.82 31.52 19.04
C VAL A 708 -16.98 32.12 18.24
N GLY A 709 -16.73 33.24 17.58
CA GLY A 709 -17.77 33.93 16.82
C GLY A 709 -18.10 33.19 15.53
N LEU A 710 -19.39 32.89 15.33
CA LEU A 710 -19.89 32.24 14.12
C LEU A 710 -19.93 33.23 12.96
N GLY A 711 -19.57 32.77 11.76
CA GLY A 711 -19.65 33.61 10.56
C GLY A 711 -18.71 34.83 10.57
N LYS A 712 -17.73 34.88 11.48
CA LYS A 712 -16.71 35.96 11.54
C LYS A 712 -15.90 36.09 10.25
N ARG A 713 -15.84 35.04 9.43
CA ARG A 713 -15.11 34.99 8.16
C ARG A 713 -15.94 34.32 7.05
N PRO A 714 -15.83 34.80 5.81
CA PRO A 714 -16.56 34.22 4.67
C PRO A 714 -16.04 32.83 4.28
N HIS A 715 -14.80 32.47 4.64
CA HIS A 715 -14.14 31.20 4.27
C HIS A 715 -15.01 29.97 4.49
N VAL A 716 -15.60 29.82 5.69
CA VAL A 716 -16.41 28.65 6.05
C VAL A 716 -17.70 28.59 5.22
N ALA A 717 -18.33 29.74 4.97
CA ALA A 717 -19.52 29.82 4.13
C ALA A 717 -19.22 29.52 2.65
N LEU A 718 -18.10 30.05 2.13
CA LEU A 718 -17.65 29.80 0.76
C LEU A 718 -17.34 28.31 0.53
N LEU A 719 -16.62 27.67 1.47
CA LEU A 719 -16.36 26.23 1.43
C LEU A 719 -17.65 25.42 1.47
N ARG A 720 -18.60 25.80 2.33
CA ARG A 720 -19.89 25.13 2.45
C ARG A 720 -20.69 25.21 1.15
N ASN A 721 -20.75 26.40 0.55
CA ASN A 721 -21.43 26.63 -0.72
C ASN A 721 -20.77 25.81 -1.84
N ARG A 722 -19.44 25.89 -1.98
CA ARG A 722 -18.68 25.14 -2.98
C ARG A 722 -18.89 23.62 -2.88
N MET A 723 -18.88 23.07 -1.67
CA MET A 723 -19.16 21.66 -1.43
C MET A 723 -20.60 21.28 -1.82
N SER A 724 -21.57 22.11 -1.45
CA SER A 724 -22.98 21.93 -1.83
C SER A 724 -23.14 21.98 -3.35
N ASP A 725 -22.50 22.94 -4.01
CA ASP A 725 -22.62 23.15 -5.46
C ASP A 725 -22.13 21.94 -6.26
N ILE A 726 -21.02 21.36 -5.82
CA ILE A 726 -20.47 20.11 -6.38
C ILE A 726 -21.42 18.94 -6.14
N MET A 727 -21.87 18.74 -4.89
CA MET A 727 -22.68 17.56 -4.51
C MET A 727 -24.06 17.57 -5.19
N PHE A 728 -24.67 18.75 -5.35
CA PHE A 728 -25.99 18.90 -5.98
C PHE A 728 -25.93 19.30 -7.46
N GLY A 729 -24.74 19.40 -8.05
CA GLY A 729 -24.56 19.56 -9.49
C GLY A 729 -24.92 20.94 -10.04
N THR A 730 -24.93 21.99 -9.22
CA THR A 730 -24.93 23.38 -9.74
C THR A 730 -23.56 23.75 -10.31
N GLN A 731 -22.52 23.02 -9.91
CA GLN A 731 -21.18 23.11 -10.45
C GLN A 731 -20.65 21.73 -10.84
N GLU A 732 -20.11 21.63 -12.05
CA GLU A 732 -19.41 20.42 -12.50
C GLU A 732 -18.07 20.26 -11.77
N SER A 733 -17.75 19.02 -11.43
CA SER A 733 -16.49 18.63 -10.79
C SER A 733 -16.27 17.13 -10.92
N GLU A 734 -15.03 16.72 -11.11
CA GLU A 734 -14.60 15.31 -11.05
C GLU A 734 -14.84 14.65 -9.69
N TRP A 735 -15.09 15.43 -8.64
CA TRP A 735 -15.42 14.90 -7.30
C TRP A 735 -16.84 14.35 -7.23
N ALA A 736 -17.72 14.75 -8.16
CA ALA A 736 -19.09 14.27 -8.25
C ALA A 736 -19.17 13.09 -9.23
N ASP A 737 -19.25 11.88 -8.69
CA ASP A 737 -19.40 10.64 -9.45
C ASP A 737 -20.88 10.42 -9.76
N VAL A 738 -21.26 10.49 -11.04
CA VAL A 738 -22.65 10.41 -11.50
C VAL A 738 -23.11 8.96 -11.54
N VAL A 739 -24.20 8.65 -10.83
CA VAL A 739 -24.83 7.32 -10.85
C VAL A 739 -25.88 7.28 -11.96
N LEU A 740 -25.77 6.28 -12.84
CA LEU A 740 -26.77 6.02 -13.86
C LEU A 740 -28.00 5.34 -13.24
N GLU A 741 -29.17 5.90 -13.49
CA GLU A 741 -30.46 5.28 -13.13
C GLU A 741 -30.80 4.18 -14.12
N GLU A 742 -31.47 3.12 -13.66
CA GLU A 742 -32.00 2.04 -14.52
C GLU A 742 -33.32 2.40 -15.20
#